data_AF-A0A8J1Y7T5-F1
#
_entry.id   AF-A0A8J1Y7T5-F1
#
_cell.length_a   1.000
_cell.length_b   1.000
_cell.length_c   1.000
_cell.angle_alpha   90.00
_cell.angle_beta   90.00
_cell.angle_gamma   90.00
#
_symmetry.space_group_name_H-M   'P 1'
#
loop_
_entity.id
_entity.type
_entity.pdbx_description
1 polymer ?
#
loop_
_entity_poly.entity_id
_entity_poly.type
_entity_poly.pdbx_seq_one_letter_code
_entity_poly.pdbx_strand_id
1 'polypeptide(L)'
;MASLAKMAEVPEYWQRKVRTVFNVLDCDGRGVIDKDTMSVRGQKWGDFYKDADPSVTTFVVASLKKWLKVLSPDNAPLSWQEFVLRFWTMWNDRNPELVDAMDSVMRRIYEFIDTNGSGFVCLGEFQNWWHANGWDNVNVCHKFFPMMDREEKGWVTKKQFCAAGYSYFDVVDQMDGTFWNFWWGPLWTEFEMPDFWVRKARTVFETIDVKKSGTLNLDSMEAIANHWCQLYGVSEENRGYFSDNMKEWWTLLNPDNTTMDWAAFVRSLWKMWGKSTPSPDFISANEAIWGAIFHFIADLSGYVSWKEFQYWWRVNGWNNMIECEKVFKWMDSDNKGLVSRRMFCDAARWYFEITDELEGMERNLWWGPLYKEVDMPDYWVRKMKAVFRCFDVDKTGVLTKSSMPTVATLWSSLKDEQSNEKVVSSLDKWMTLLNPEDRPMTCQDFIRVMWVKVNNWDKSFWNAFGLVWEKMFEQMDPDNSRKMSRVEFISWCQLNGWFWEENMVATVNFLEDHGWLTKQQFCDACRWYFNVFEKAEEDEWNLMFGPLEDKVKIPFYWSWKVTAVFNVLDINETGILNRESMKAIVESWCAKYEITDNRVGDYVRTFERWMTAINSANDSLTSDGFVKAVWDFIQDRENLTLAQVKDTFAPIFRCLFDLMDDNDSGKITVREYVTFWRHNDWKGADLCKSTWKCLDADDQGWLDRKEWQYNAWLYFEVLDQVIGTDQNLFWGPLTNQLFK
;
A
#
# COMPACT_ATOMS: atom_id res chain seq x y z
N MET A 1 -3.49 16.80 -36.34
CA MET A 1 -2.27 17.34 -35.69
C MET A 1 -2.60 18.37 -34.61
N ALA A 2 -3.41 19.41 -34.87
CA ALA A 2 -3.76 20.41 -33.84
C ALA A 2 -4.51 19.83 -32.61
N SER A 3 -5.35 18.81 -32.77
CA SER A 3 -6.03 18.12 -31.67
C SER A 3 -5.08 17.33 -30.77
N LEU A 4 -4.08 16.66 -31.34
CA LEU A 4 -3.08 15.89 -30.59
C LEU A 4 -2.18 16.81 -29.75
N ALA A 5 -1.82 17.98 -30.27
CA ALA A 5 -1.05 18.97 -29.52
C ALA A 5 -1.82 19.46 -28.29
N LYS A 6 -3.11 19.77 -28.43
CA LYS A 6 -3.97 20.16 -27.29
C LYS A 6 -4.22 19.02 -26.31
N MET A 7 -4.28 17.78 -26.81
CA MET A 7 -4.45 16.61 -25.95
C MET A 7 -3.27 16.45 -24.98
N ALA A 8 -2.05 16.76 -25.43
CA ALA A 8 -0.85 16.72 -24.59
C ALA A 8 -0.88 17.73 -23.43
N GLU A 9 -1.75 18.74 -23.47
CA GLU A 9 -1.95 19.72 -22.40
C GLU A 9 -2.90 19.20 -21.31
N VAL A 10 -3.66 18.13 -21.57
CA VAL A 10 -4.56 17.49 -20.60
C VAL A 10 -3.74 16.54 -19.72
N PRO A 11 -3.78 16.65 -18.38
CA PRO A 11 -3.07 15.71 -17.50
C PRO A 11 -3.45 14.26 -17.81
N GLU A 12 -2.46 13.36 -17.95
CA GLU A 12 -2.65 11.96 -18.35
C GLU A 12 -3.71 11.24 -17.50
N TYR A 13 -3.66 11.45 -16.19
CA TYR A 13 -4.64 10.91 -15.24
C TYR A 13 -6.08 11.35 -15.57
N TRP A 14 -6.26 12.61 -15.96
CA TRP A 14 -7.56 13.12 -16.37
C TRP A 14 -8.01 12.54 -17.71
N GLN A 15 -7.07 12.32 -18.63
CA GLN A 15 -7.37 11.62 -19.88
C GLN A 15 -7.90 10.21 -19.60
N ARG A 16 -7.26 9.46 -18.68
CA ARG A 16 -7.70 8.13 -18.25
C ARG A 16 -9.12 8.16 -17.67
N LYS A 17 -9.41 9.13 -16.79
CA LYS A 17 -10.73 9.29 -16.16
C LYS A 17 -11.85 9.50 -17.18
N VAL A 18 -11.66 10.43 -18.10
CA VAL A 18 -12.69 10.73 -19.10
C VAL A 18 -12.73 9.66 -20.18
N ARG A 19 -11.63 8.97 -20.46
CA ARG A 19 -11.63 7.81 -21.35
C ARG A 19 -12.39 6.62 -20.76
N THR A 20 -12.36 6.46 -19.44
CA THR A 20 -13.22 5.50 -18.72
C THR A 20 -14.68 5.82 -19.01
N VAL A 21 -15.09 7.07 -18.80
CA VAL A 21 -16.44 7.55 -19.12
C VAL A 21 -16.76 7.30 -20.60
N PHE A 22 -15.84 7.60 -21.50
CA PHE A 22 -16.02 7.39 -22.94
C PHE A 22 -16.35 5.93 -23.25
N ASN A 23 -15.58 4.97 -22.74
CA ASN A 23 -15.81 3.55 -23.00
C ASN A 23 -17.12 3.04 -22.37
N VAL A 24 -17.47 3.59 -21.21
CA VAL A 24 -18.76 3.33 -20.57
C VAL A 24 -19.91 3.89 -21.40
N LEU A 25 -19.71 4.93 -22.21
CA LEU A 25 -20.75 5.44 -23.09
C LEU A 25 -20.73 4.70 -24.44
N ASP A 26 -19.56 4.39 -25.00
CA ASP A 26 -19.32 3.67 -26.27
C ASP A 26 -19.65 2.17 -26.19
N CYS A 27 -20.88 1.83 -25.78
CA CYS A 27 -21.37 0.44 -25.66
C CYS A 27 -21.39 -0.37 -26.95
N ASP A 28 -21.35 0.30 -28.09
CA ASP A 28 -21.43 -0.32 -29.41
C ASP A 28 -20.04 -0.51 -30.04
N GLY A 29 -18.99 -0.02 -29.38
CA GLY A 29 -17.60 -0.23 -29.76
C GLY A 29 -17.21 0.48 -31.06
N ARG A 30 -17.95 1.52 -31.48
CA ARG A 30 -17.65 2.24 -32.72
C ARG A 30 -16.47 3.20 -32.58
N GLY A 31 -16.00 3.45 -31.35
CA GLY A 31 -14.92 4.39 -31.10
C GLY A 31 -15.36 5.85 -31.24
N VAL A 32 -16.66 6.11 -31.28
CA VAL A 32 -17.27 7.45 -31.34
C VAL A 32 -18.53 7.50 -30.49
N ILE A 33 -18.78 8.65 -29.87
CA ILE A 33 -20.02 8.93 -29.14
C ILE A 33 -20.89 9.85 -29.99
N ASP A 34 -22.08 9.36 -30.33
CA ASP A 34 -23.15 10.13 -30.96
C ASP A 34 -24.51 9.87 -30.28
N LYS A 35 -25.60 10.41 -30.85
CA LYS A 35 -26.96 10.26 -30.29
C LYS A 35 -27.42 8.81 -30.24
N ASP A 36 -26.96 7.98 -31.16
CA ASP A 36 -27.35 6.58 -31.24
C ASP A 36 -26.59 5.81 -30.16
N THR A 37 -25.28 6.08 -29.98
CA THR A 37 -24.49 5.55 -28.85
C THR A 37 -25.18 5.81 -27.50
N MET A 38 -25.62 7.05 -27.26
CA MET A 38 -26.34 7.42 -26.02
C MET A 38 -27.69 6.70 -25.87
N SER A 39 -28.39 6.45 -26.98
CA SER A 39 -29.66 5.71 -26.97
C SER A 39 -29.43 4.24 -26.63
N VAL A 40 -28.43 3.62 -27.26
CA VAL A 40 -28.04 2.22 -26.99
C VAL A 40 -27.61 2.06 -25.53
N ARG A 41 -26.83 3.01 -24.98
CA ARG A 41 -26.41 2.94 -23.58
C ARG A 41 -27.59 3.04 -22.62
N GLY A 42 -28.47 4.03 -22.80
CA GLY A 42 -29.65 4.17 -21.97
C GLY A 42 -30.59 2.96 -22.08
N GLN A 43 -30.73 2.38 -23.27
CA GLN A 43 -31.49 1.14 -23.47
C GLN A 43 -30.84 -0.05 -22.76
N LYS A 44 -29.52 -0.24 -22.88
CA LYS A 44 -28.79 -1.31 -22.18
C LYS A 44 -28.95 -1.23 -20.67
N TRP A 45 -28.90 -0.03 -20.11
CA TRP A 45 -29.22 0.17 -18.70
C TRP A 45 -30.67 -0.28 -18.43
N GLY A 46 -31.66 0.25 -19.17
CA GLY A 46 -33.06 -0.15 -19.05
C GLY A 46 -33.31 -1.66 -19.13
N ASP A 47 -32.72 -2.35 -20.10
CA ASP A 47 -32.89 -3.78 -20.33
C ASP A 47 -32.35 -4.64 -19.17
N PHE A 48 -31.32 -4.15 -18.47
CA PHE A 48 -30.77 -4.81 -17.30
C PHE A 48 -31.77 -4.80 -16.13
N TYR A 49 -32.55 -3.74 -16.01
CA TYR A 49 -33.58 -3.58 -15.00
C TYR A 49 -34.97 -3.78 -15.61
N LYS A 50 -35.30 -5.05 -15.91
CA LYS A 50 -36.58 -5.42 -16.56
C LYS A 50 -37.84 -4.92 -15.84
N ASP A 51 -37.71 -4.64 -14.54
CA ASP A 51 -38.78 -4.12 -13.70
C ASP A 51 -38.76 -2.59 -13.54
N ALA A 52 -37.77 -1.90 -14.12
CA ALA A 52 -37.74 -0.44 -14.12
C ALA A 52 -38.88 0.12 -14.98
N ASP A 53 -39.50 1.19 -14.51
CA ASP A 53 -40.53 1.91 -15.27
C ASP A 53 -39.93 2.38 -16.62
N PRO A 54 -40.52 2.02 -17.78
CA PRO A 54 -40.08 2.47 -19.10
C PRO A 54 -39.91 3.99 -19.23
N SER A 55 -40.64 4.76 -18.40
CA SER A 55 -40.47 6.20 -18.30
C SER A 55 -39.06 6.57 -17.85
N VAL A 56 -38.47 5.85 -16.89
CA VAL A 56 -37.11 6.11 -16.36
C VAL A 56 -36.05 5.86 -17.42
N THR A 57 -36.14 4.76 -18.19
CA THR A 57 -35.25 4.52 -19.33
C THR A 57 -35.32 5.65 -20.35
N THR A 58 -36.53 6.11 -20.67
CA THR A 58 -36.76 7.26 -21.58
C THR A 58 -36.10 8.53 -21.04
N PHE A 59 -36.21 8.79 -19.74
CA PHE A 59 -35.59 9.94 -19.09
C PHE A 59 -34.06 9.86 -19.07
N VAL A 60 -33.48 8.69 -18.78
CA VAL A 60 -32.02 8.50 -18.79
C VAL A 60 -31.47 8.72 -20.20
N VAL A 61 -32.11 8.16 -21.24
CA VAL A 61 -31.74 8.42 -22.64
C VAL A 61 -31.81 9.91 -22.96
N ALA A 62 -32.85 10.61 -22.51
CA ALA A 62 -32.99 12.05 -22.73
C ALA A 62 -31.88 12.86 -22.03
N SER A 63 -31.52 12.51 -20.79
CA SER A 63 -30.44 13.15 -20.04
C SER A 63 -29.06 12.91 -20.67
N LEU A 64 -28.77 11.68 -21.12
CA LEU A 64 -27.53 11.37 -21.85
C LEU A 64 -27.44 12.16 -23.18
N LYS A 65 -28.54 12.28 -23.92
CA LYS A 65 -28.61 13.11 -25.13
C LYS A 65 -28.43 14.59 -24.85
N LYS A 66 -28.98 15.11 -23.73
CA LYS A 66 -28.77 16.49 -23.29
C LYS A 66 -27.29 16.73 -22.98
N TRP A 67 -26.64 15.81 -22.28
CA TRP A 67 -25.21 15.90 -21.98
C TRP A 67 -24.35 15.88 -23.25
N LEU A 68 -24.62 14.96 -24.18
CA LEU A 68 -23.95 14.97 -25.47
C LEU A 68 -24.17 16.27 -26.24
N LYS A 69 -25.37 16.85 -26.19
CA LYS A 69 -25.68 18.11 -26.88
C LYS A 69 -24.84 19.28 -26.37
N VAL A 70 -24.51 19.30 -25.08
CA VAL A 70 -23.61 20.30 -24.49
C VAL A 70 -22.18 20.14 -25.01
N LEU A 71 -21.68 18.90 -25.08
CA LEU A 71 -20.34 18.60 -25.60
C LEU A 71 -20.26 18.71 -27.13
N SER A 72 -21.35 18.45 -27.83
CA SER A 72 -21.48 18.44 -29.29
C SER A 72 -22.73 19.23 -29.73
N PRO A 73 -22.67 20.58 -29.72
CA PRO A 73 -23.82 21.43 -30.07
C PRO A 73 -24.30 21.26 -31.52
N ASP A 74 -23.44 20.84 -32.43
CA ASP A 74 -23.76 20.48 -33.82
C ASP A 74 -24.26 19.03 -33.97
N ASN A 75 -24.18 18.24 -32.90
CA ASN A 75 -24.40 16.78 -32.86
C ASN A 75 -23.42 16.00 -33.76
N ALA A 76 -22.23 16.52 -34.01
CA ALA A 76 -21.18 15.74 -34.64
C ALA A 76 -20.77 14.56 -33.72
N PRO A 77 -20.52 13.36 -34.26
CA PRO A 77 -19.92 12.27 -33.50
C PRO A 77 -18.58 12.71 -32.91
N LEU A 78 -18.33 12.35 -31.65
CA LEU A 78 -17.09 12.68 -30.95
C LEU A 78 -16.20 11.44 -30.86
N SER A 79 -14.98 11.51 -31.41
CA SER A 79 -13.93 10.54 -31.07
C SER A 79 -13.52 10.66 -29.61
N TRP A 80 -12.79 9.67 -29.08
CA TRP A 80 -12.36 9.71 -27.67
C TRP A 80 -11.51 10.95 -27.36
N GLN A 81 -10.60 11.36 -28.25
CA GLN A 81 -9.77 12.55 -28.05
C GLN A 81 -10.61 13.82 -28.02
N GLU A 82 -11.59 13.95 -28.92
CA GLU A 82 -12.48 15.11 -28.97
C GLU A 82 -13.38 15.16 -27.74
N PHE A 83 -13.90 14.02 -27.29
CA PHE A 83 -14.70 13.91 -26.09
C PHE A 83 -13.90 14.36 -24.86
N VAL A 84 -12.68 13.84 -24.66
CA VAL A 84 -11.81 14.24 -23.55
C VAL A 84 -11.49 15.72 -23.59
N LEU A 85 -11.05 16.25 -24.74
CA LEU A 85 -10.65 17.63 -24.85
C LEU A 85 -11.80 18.60 -24.56
N ARG A 86 -13.00 18.32 -25.11
CA ARG A 86 -14.18 19.15 -24.87
C ARG A 86 -14.64 19.07 -23.42
N PHE A 87 -14.68 17.86 -22.85
CA PHE A 87 -15.09 17.67 -21.47
C PHE A 87 -14.13 18.37 -20.51
N TRP A 88 -12.81 18.19 -20.66
CA TRP A 88 -11.78 18.86 -19.86
C TRP A 88 -11.89 20.38 -19.91
N THR A 89 -12.00 20.95 -21.12
CA THR A 89 -12.10 22.39 -21.32
C THR A 89 -13.31 22.95 -20.58
N MET A 90 -14.50 22.38 -20.84
CA MET A 90 -15.74 22.86 -20.25
C MET A 90 -15.81 22.63 -18.73
N TRP A 91 -15.25 21.53 -18.24
CA TRP A 91 -15.23 21.22 -16.81
C TRP A 91 -14.34 22.21 -16.03
N ASN A 92 -13.14 22.46 -16.54
CA ASN A 92 -12.21 23.41 -15.92
C ASN A 92 -12.71 24.85 -15.97
N ASP A 93 -13.40 25.23 -17.05
CA ASP A 93 -14.07 26.53 -17.16
C ASP A 93 -15.32 26.63 -16.27
N ARG A 94 -15.66 25.56 -15.52
CA ARG A 94 -16.88 25.44 -14.72
C ARG A 94 -18.12 25.82 -15.52
N ASN A 95 -18.19 25.35 -16.77
CA ASN A 95 -19.27 25.67 -17.68
C ASN A 95 -20.63 25.24 -17.07
N PRO A 96 -21.57 26.18 -16.87
CA PRO A 96 -22.81 25.89 -16.14
C PRO A 96 -23.72 24.92 -16.88
N GLU A 97 -23.70 24.90 -18.22
CA GLU A 97 -24.50 23.96 -19.01
C GLU A 97 -24.00 22.52 -18.87
N LEU A 98 -22.67 22.32 -18.80
CA LEU A 98 -22.09 21.01 -18.54
C LEU A 98 -22.40 20.53 -17.13
N VAL A 99 -22.26 21.41 -16.12
CA VAL A 99 -22.56 21.08 -14.72
C VAL A 99 -24.03 20.72 -14.54
N ASP A 100 -24.96 21.47 -15.15
CA ASP A 100 -26.40 21.18 -15.13
C ASP A 100 -26.75 19.88 -15.88
N ALA A 101 -26.13 19.64 -17.03
CA ALA A 101 -26.33 18.39 -17.76
C ALA A 101 -25.83 17.18 -16.96
N MET A 102 -24.68 17.30 -16.29
CA MET A 102 -24.13 16.27 -15.41
C MET A 102 -24.99 16.05 -14.17
N ASP A 103 -25.51 17.10 -13.54
CA ASP A 103 -26.49 16.97 -12.43
C ASP A 103 -27.70 16.18 -12.88
N SER A 104 -28.24 16.54 -14.04
CA SER A 104 -29.38 15.85 -14.63
C SER A 104 -29.08 14.36 -14.84
N VAL A 105 -27.93 14.03 -15.44
CA VAL A 105 -27.53 12.62 -15.67
C VAL A 105 -27.37 11.87 -14.34
N MET A 106 -26.63 12.42 -13.37
CA MET A 106 -26.37 11.75 -12.08
C MET A 106 -27.65 11.50 -11.29
N ARG A 107 -28.57 12.46 -11.27
CA ARG A 107 -29.87 12.29 -10.60
C ARG A 107 -30.72 11.22 -11.25
N ARG A 108 -30.68 11.10 -12.58
CA ARG A 108 -31.44 10.06 -13.31
C ARG A 108 -30.79 8.69 -13.15
N ILE A 109 -29.46 8.59 -13.14
CA ILE A 109 -28.78 7.35 -12.80
C ILE A 109 -29.16 6.92 -11.38
N TYR A 110 -29.18 7.83 -10.40
CA TYR A 110 -29.61 7.49 -9.04
C TYR A 110 -31.04 6.90 -8.99
N GLU A 111 -32.00 7.61 -9.60
CA GLU A 111 -33.40 7.15 -9.69
C GLU A 111 -33.54 5.83 -10.44
N PHE A 112 -32.60 5.53 -11.34
CA PHE A 112 -32.55 4.28 -12.06
C PHE A 112 -32.01 3.12 -11.20
N ILE A 113 -31.09 3.40 -10.28
CA ILE A 113 -30.49 2.40 -9.38
C ILE A 113 -31.39 2.13 -8.17
N ASP A 114 -32.13 3.12 -7.67
CA ASP A 114 -33.11 3.00 -6.58
C ASP A 114 -34.38 2.28 -7.08
N THR A 115 -34.23 0.99 -7.38
CA THR A 115 -35.24 0.16 -8.05
C THR A 115 -36.52 0.00 -7.24
N ASN A 116 -36.43 0.10 -5.91
CA ASN A 116 -37.57 -0.02 -5.01
C ASN A 116 -38.21 1.34 -4.65
N GLY A 117 -37.65 2.45 -5.13
CA GLY A 117 -38.14 3.81 -4.89
C GLY A 117 -38.06 4.23 -3.41
N SER A 118 -37.13 3.67 -2.65
CA SER A 118 -36.97 3.94 -1.22
C SER A 118 -36.43 5.34 -0.94
N GLY A 119 -35.84 5.99 -1.95
CA GLY A 119 -35.04 7.20 -1.78
C GLY A 119 -33.62 6.94 -1.28
N PHE A 120 -33.19 5.67 -1.30
CA PHE A 120 -31.86 5.19 -0.89
C PHE A 120 -31.37 4.12 -1.88
N VAL A 121 -30.07 4.05 -2.12
CA VAL A 121 -29.46 2.98 -2.92
C VAL A 121 -28.67 2.07 -1.99
N CYS A 122 -29.03 0.80 -1.89
CA CYS A 122 -28.27 -0.19 -1.12
C CYS A 122 -27.11 -0.78 -1.95
N LEU A 123 -26.21 -1.54 -1.29
CA LEU A 123 -25.08 -2.18 -1.97
C LEU A 123 -25.54 -3.10 -3.12
N GLY A 124 -26.59 -3.90 -2.90
CA GLY A 124 -27.10 -4.82 -3.93
C GLY A 124 -27.60 -4.10 -5.18
N GLU A 125 -28.31 -2.98 -5.01
CA GLU A 125 -28.76 -2.14 -6.13
C GLU A 125 -27.58 -1.51 -6.87
N PHE A 126 -26.60 -1.00 -6.14
CA PHE A 126 -25.39 -0.44 -6.74
C PHE A 126 -24.56 -1.50 -7.48
N GLN A 127 -24.44 -2.71 -6.94
CA GLN A 127 -23.78 -3.85 -7.61
C GLN A 127 -24.47 -4.22 -8.91
N ASN A 128 -25.79 -4.23 -8.96
CA ASN A 128 -26.54 -4.48 -10.18
C ASN A 128 -26.19 -3.45 -11.26
N TRP A 129 -26.10 -2.17 -10.88
CA TRP A 129 -25.67 -1.12 -11.80
C TRP A 129 -24.22 -1.28 -12.22
N TRP A 130 -23.35 -1.65 -11.29
CA TRP A 130 -21.95 -1.94 -11.54
C TRP A 130 -21.79 -3.05 -12.62
N HIS A 131 -22.51 -4.16 -12.46
CA HIS A 131 -22.57 -5.23 -13.46
C HIS A 131 -23.22 -4.78 -14.78
N ALA A 132 -24.26 -3.95 -14.76
CA ALA A 132 -24.89 -3.42 -15.96
C ALA A 132 -23.93 -2.58 -16.84
N ASN A 133 -22.85 -2.05 -16.25
CA ASN A 133 -21.78 -1.37 -16.97
C ASN A 133 -20.68 -2.30 -17.49
N GLY A 134 -20.77 -3.61 -17.22
CA GLY A 134 -19.78 -4.62 -17.61
C GLY A 134 -18.59 -4.72 -16.66
N TRP A 135 -18.73 -4.23 -15.42
CA TRP A 135 -17.69 -4.34 -14.40
C TRP A 135 -18.01 -5.52 -13.49
N ASP A 136 -17.35 -6.66 -13.68
CA ASP A 136 -17.68 -7.89 -12.93
C ASP A 136 -16.88 -8.07 -11.64
N ASN A 137 -15.93 -7.18 -11.35
CA ASN A 137 -15.16 -7.25 -10.12
C ASN A 137 -15.96 -6.72 -8.91
N VAL A 138 -16.69 -7.64 -8.27
CA VAL A 138 -17.51 -7.36 -7.07
C VAL A 138 -16.69 -6.81 -5.90
N ASN A 139 -15.43 -7.22 -5.76
CA ASN A 139 -14.57 -6.74 -4.67
C ASN A 139 -14.28 -5.24 -4.80
N VAL A 140 -14.13 -4.73 -6.02
CA VAL A 140 -13.96 -3.28 -6.27
C VAL A 140 -15.24 -2.54 -5.91
N CYS A 141 -16.40 -3.07 -6.31
CA CYS A 141 -17.71 -2.50 -5.96
C CYS A 141 -17.92 -2.43 -4.44
N HIS A 142 -17.61 -3.51 -3.71
CA HIS A 142 -17.70 -3.59 -2.26
C HIS A 142 -16.75 -2.65 -1.53
N LYS A 143 -15.58 -2.36 -2.09
CA LYS A 143 -14.66 -1.36 -1.55
C LYS A 143 -15.16 0.05 -1.81
N PHE A 144 -15.76 0.28 -2.98
CA PHE A 144 -16.21 1.62 -3.39
C PHE A 144 -17.48 2.08 -2.68
N PHE A 145 -18.44 1.19 -2.47
CA PHE A 145 -19.75 1.56 -1.91
C PHE A 145 -19.68 2.23 -0.52
N PRO A 146 -18.92 1.72 0.47
CA PRO A 146 -18.76 2.37 1.77
C PRO A 146 -18.24 3.81 1.70
N MET A 147 -17.53 4.18 0.64
CA MET A 147 -16.98 5.53 0.48
C MET A 147 -18.03 6.55 0.06
N MET A 148 -19.08 6.10 -0.63
CA MET A 148 -20.27 6.90 -0.87
C MET A 148 -21.13 7.00 0.39
N ASP A 149 -21.24 5.89 1.11
CA ASP A 149 -21.97 5.77 2.37
C ASP A 149 -21.12 6.25 3.57
N ARG A 150 -20.79 7.54 3.56
CA ARG A 150 -19.97 8.18 4.60
C ARG A 150 -20.54 8.10 6.02
N GLU A 151 -21.80 7.67 6.16
CA GLU A 151 -22.49 7.51 7.44
C GLU A 151 -22.56 6.05 7.89
N GLU A 152 -21.99 5.11 7.11
CA GLU A 152 -21.91 3.68 7.37
C GLU A 152 -23.28 3.03 7.65
N LYS A 153 -24.33 3.47 6.96
CA LYS A 153 -25.69 3.00 7.19
C LYS A 153 -26.05 1.74 6.41
N GLY A 154 -25.22 1.36 5.44
CA GLY A 154 -25.50 0.33 4.44
C GLY A 154 -26.27 0.85 3.21
N TRP A 155 -26.44 2.17 3.07
CA TRP A 155 -27.18 2.78 1.95
C TRP A 155 -26.73 4.21 1.62
N VAL A 156 -26.88 4.60 0.36
CA VAL A 156 -26.43 5.88 -0.18
C VAL A 156 -27.63 6.77 -0.54
N THR A 157 -27.64 7.99 -0.02
CA THR A 157 -28.63 9.03 -0.40
C THR A 157 -28.31 9.64 -1.77
N LYS A 158 -29.33 10.21 -2.42
CA LYS A 158 -29.15 10.93 -3.71
C LYS A 158 -28.06 12.00 -3.64
N LYS A 159 -27.97 12.73 -2.53
CA LYS A 159 -26.95 13.77 -2.32
C LYS A 159 -25.55 13.18 -2.27
N GLN A 160 -25.34 12.10 -1.51
CA GLN A 160 -24.06 11.39 -1.43
C GLN A 160 -23.66 10.81 -2.79
N PHE A 161 -24.60 10.17 -3.48
CA PHE A 161 -24.41 9.61 -4.82
C PHE A 161 -23.97 10.69 -5.81
N CYS A 162 -24.73 11.78 -5.95
CA CYS A 162 -24.36 12.86 -6.85
C CYS A 162 -23.01 13.49 -6.48
N ALA A 163 -22.77 13.76 -5.17
CA ALA A 163 -21.51 14.33 -4.71
C ALA A 163 -20.30 13.46 -5.08
N ALA A 164 -20.40 12.14 -4.92
CA ALA A 164 -19.37 11.19 -5.33
C ALA A 164 -19.10 11.24 -6.85
N GLY A 165 -20.16 11.30 -7.67
CA GLY A 165 -20.04 11.48 -9.12
C GLY A 165 -19.39 12.80 -9.54
N TYR A 166 -19.58 13.88 -8.78
CA TYR A 166 -18.89 15.16 -8.99
C TYR A 166 -17.42 15.09 -8.57
N SER A 167 -17.15 14.55 -7.38
CA SER A 167 -15.79 14.40 -6.85
C SER A 167 -14.92 13.56 -7.78
N TYR A 168 -15.50 12.63 -8.56
CA TYR A 168 -14.78 11.94 -9.63
C TYR A 168 -14.08 12.93 -10.56
N PHE A 169 -14.67 14.04 -10.98
CA PHE A 169 -14.02 14.95 -11.94
C PHE A 169 -13.21 16.08 -11.27
N ASP A 170 -13.42 16.36 -10.00
CA ASP A 170 -12.70 17.43 -9.28
C ASP A 170 -11.28 17.02 -8.84
N VAL A 171 -10.98 15.73 -8.72
CA VAL A 171 -9.64 15.24 -8.40
C VAL A 171 -8.75 15.26 -9.66
N VAL A 172 -7.71 16.09 -9.65
CA VAL A 172 -6.85 16.35 -10.82
C VAL A 172 -5.55 15.53 -10.86
N ASP A 173 -5.17 14.91 -9.74
CA ASP A 173 -3.96 14.12 -9.59
C ASP A 173 -4.24 12.71 -9.04
N GLN A 174 -3.33 11.78 -9.34
CA GLN A 174 -3.33 10.44 -8.79
C GLN A 174 -2.77 10.53 -7.37
N MET A 175 -3.60 10.91 -6.40
CA MET A 175 -3.27 10.66 -5.00
C MET A 175 -3.48 9.17 -4.72
N ASP A 176 -2.38 8.47 -4.43
CA ASP A 176 -2.39 7.06 -4.06
C ASP A 176 -3.42 6.81 -2.95
N GLY A 177 -4.37 5.91 -3.19
CA GLY A 177 -5.44 5.59 -2.25
C GLY A 177 -6.69 6.48 -2.33
N THR A 178 -6.78 7.47 -3.23
CA THR A 178 -8.06 8.19 -3.43
C THR A 178 -9.01 7.37 -4.31
N PHE A 179 -9.91 6.64 -3.67
CA PHE A 179 -10.86 5.74 -4.30
C PHE A 179 -11.99 6.42 -5.08
N TRP A 180 -12.04 7.76 -5.12
CA TRP A 180 -12.91 8.51 -6.02
C TRP A 180 -12.69 8.18 -7.50
N ASN A 181 -11.64 7.44 -7.82
CA ASN A 181 -11.27 6.93 -9.13
C ASN A 181 -12.16 5.83 -9.69
N PHE A 182 -13.08 5.27 -8.91
CA PHE A 182 -13.86 4.09 -9.32
C PHE A 182 -15.32 4.39 -9.68
N TRP A 183 -15.76 5.65 -9.65
CA TRP A 183 -17.18 6.00 -9.88
C TRP A 183 -17.71 5.50 -11.23
N TRP A 184 -16.95 5.75 -12.30
CA TRP A 184 -17.26 5.28 -13.65
C TRP A 184 -16.61 3.93 -13.95
N GLY A 185 -16.41 3.09 -12.93
CA GLY A 185 -15.65 1.85 -13.01
C GLY A 185 -14.16 2.07 -12.74
N PRO A 186 -13.37 0.99 -12.71
CA PRO A 186 -11.93 1.11 -12.56
C PRO A 186 -11.35 1.95 -13.70
N LEU A 187 -10.43 2.85 -13.32
CA LEU A 187 -9.87 3.79 -14.26
C LEU A 187 -9.31 3.04 -15.44
N TRP A 188 -9.74 3.45 -16.62
CA TRP A 188 -9.15 3.04 -17.86
C TRP A 188 -7.66 3.35 -17.81
N THR A 189 -6.89 2.35 -17.43
CA THR A 189 -5.49 2.28 -17.77
C THR A 189 -5.48 1.96 -19.26
N GLU A 190 -4.43 2.38 -19.96
CA GLU A 190 -4.33 2.12 -21.40
C GLU A 190 -4.41 0.63 -21.77
N PHE A 191 -4.41 -0.21 -20.72
CA PHE A 191 -4.42 -1.64 -20.70
C PHE A 191 -5.07 -2.15 -19.41
N GLU A 192 -6.40 -2.13 -19.28
CA GLU A 192 -7.06 -3.13 -18.41
C GLU A 192 -6.99 -4.49 -19.12
N MET A 193 -5.76 -4.98 -19.22
CA MET A 193 -5.49 -6.37 -19.42
C MET A 193 -6.14 -7.09 -18.23
N PRO A 194 -7.00 -8.09 -18.46
CA PRO A 194 -7.45 -8.95 -17.37
C PRO A 194 -6.23 -9.38 -16.56
N ASP A 195 -6.31 -9.38 -15.22
CA ASP A 195 -5.19 -9.76 -14.35
C ASP A 195 -4.54 -11.08 -14.81
N PHE A 196 -5.37 -12.04 -15.16
CA PHE A 196 -4.97 -13.30 -15.77
C PHE A 196 -4.05 -13.12 -16.99
N TRP A 197 -4.35 -12.19 -17.88
CA TRP A 197 -3.53 -11.87 -19.04
C TRP A 197 -2.23 -11.14 -18.67
N VAL A 198 -2.26 -10.24 -17.69
CA VAL A 198 -1.05 -9.61 -17.13
C VAL A 198 -0.10 -10.68 -16.58
N ARG A 199 -0.62 -11.64 -15.81
CA ARG A 199 0.14 -12.78 -15.29
C ARG A 199 0.74 -13.62 -16.41
N LYS A 200 -0.03 -13.91 -17.48
CA LYS A 200 0.50 -14.61 -18.65
C LYS A 200 1.68 -13.88 -19.30
N ALA A 201 1.52 -12.60 -19.60
CA ALA A 201 2.55 -11.79 -20.23
C ALA A 201 3.78 -11.62 -19.32
N ARG A 202 3.57 -11.47 -18.01
CA ARG A 202 4.65 -11.42 -17.00
C ARG A 202 5.43 -12.73 -16.92
N THR A 203 4.76 -13.87 -17.10
CA THR A 203 5.41 -15.19 -17.18
C THR A 203 6.39 -15.26 -18.36
N VAL A 204 5.96 -14.74 -19.51
CA VAL A 204 6.82 -14.64 -20.71
C VAL A 204 8.00 -13.71 -20.46
N PHE A 205 7.75 -12.53 -19.89
CA PHE A 205 8.79 -11.57 -19.54
C PHE A 205 9.87 -12.19 -18.65
N GLU A 206 9.46 -12.83 -17.55
CA GLU A 206 10.37 -13.44 -16.58
C GLU A 206 11.12 -14.65 -17.15
N THR A 207 10.52 -15.36 -18.10
CA THR A 207 11.19 -16.47 -18.79
C THR A 207 12.28 -15.95 -19.73
N ILE A 208 12.03 -14.83 -20.42
CA ILE A 208 13.00 -14.21 -21.35
C ILE A 208 14.10 -13.45 -20.60
N ASP A 209 13.79 -12.83 -19.45
CA ASP A 209 14.74 -12.10 -18.61
C ASP A 209 15.66 -13.06 -17.83
N VAL A 210 16.47 -13.83 -18.56
CA VAL A 210 17.43 -14.80 -17.99
C VAL A 210 18.51 -14.15 -17.14
N LYS A 211 18.79 -12.87 -17.39
CA LYS A 211 19.76 -12.07 -16.63
C LYS A 211 19.14 -11.44 -15.37
N LYS A 212 17.82 -11.54 -15.19
CA LYS A 212 17.08 -10.93 -14.08
C LYS A 212 17.36 -9.44 -13.93
N SER A 213 17.52 -8.74 -15.06
CA SER A 213 17.77 -7.30 -15.09
C SER A 213 16.53 -6.46 -14.79
N GLY A 214 15.33 -7.06 -14.80
CA GLY A 214 14.06 -6.33 -14.66
C GLY A 214 13.69 -5.52 -15.92
N THR A 215 14.47 -5.66 -16.99
CA THR A 215 14.26 -5.04 -18.29
C THR A 215 14.67 -5.99 -19.42
N LEU A 216 14.04 -5.83 -20.58
CA LEU A 216 14.31 -6.56 -21.81
C LEU A 216 14.79 -5.61 -22.91
N ASN A 217 15.76 -6.06 -23.69
CA ASN A 217 16.23 -5.42 -24.90
C ASN A 217 16.62 -6.49 -25.94
N LEU A 218 17.19 -6.08 -27.07
CA LEU A 218 17.64 -7.02 -28.11
C LEU A 218 18.68 -8.03 -27.60
N ASP A 219 19.57 -7.61 -26.70
CA ASP A 219 20.59 -8.49 -26.10
C ASP A 219 19.95 -9.53 -25.16
N SER A 220 18.79 -9.23 -24.58
CA SER A 220 18.01 -10.20 -23.79
C SER A 220 17.52 -11.35 -24.67
N MET A 221 17.16 -11.09 -25.93
CA MET A 221 16.75 -12.13 -26.90
C MET A 221 17.90 -13.07 -27.24
N GLU A 222 19.10 -12.52 -27.41
CA GLU A 222 20.31 -13.32 -27.61
C GLU A 222 20.70 -14.08 -26.34
N ALA A 223 20.52 -13.47 -25.16
CA ALA A 223 20.81 -14.10 -23.88
C ALA A 223 19.92 -15.34 -23.63
N ILE A 224 18.61 -15.26 -23.86
CA ILE A 224 17.72 -16.42 -23.74
C ILE A 224 18.06 -17.51 -24.77
N ALA A 225 18.41 -17.10 -26.01
CA ALA A 225 18.84 -18.04 -27.04
C ALA A 225 20.12 -18.81 -26.65
N ASN A 226 21.12 -18.10 -26.15
CA ASN A 226 22.35 -18.68 -25.64
C ASN A 226 22.09 -19.58 -24.44
N HIS A 227 21.24 -19.13 -23.51
CA HIS A 227 20.88 -19.88 -22.31
C HIS A 227 20.24 -21.23 -22.67
N TRP A 228 19.22 -21.22 -23.54
CA TRP A 228 18.62 -22.46 -24.01
C TRP A 228 19.63 -23.32 -24.77
N CYS A 229 20.39 -22.78 -25.73
CA CYS A 229 21.36 -23.59 -26.48
C CYS A 229 22.40 -24.29 -25.59
N GLN A 230 22.87 -23.62 -24.53
CA GLN A 230 23.76 -24.23 -23.54
C GLN A 230 23.09 -25.38 -22.78
N LEU A 231 21.84 -25.21 -22.37
CA LEU A 231 21.09 -26.21 -21.63
C LEU A 231 20.81 -27.50 -22.42
N TYR A 232 20.73 -27.44 -23.75
CA TYR A 232 20.37 -28.62 -24.58
C TYR A 232 21.54 -29.12 -25.42
N GLY A 233 22.71 -28.48 -25.31
CA GLY A 233 23.90 -28.87 -26.07
C GLY A 233 23.72 -28.72 -27.58
N VAL A 234 22.98 -27.69 -28.01
CA VAL A 234 22.65 -27.49 -29.43
C VAL A 234 23.83 -26.88 -30.19
N SER A 235 23.98 -27.23 -31.47
CA SER A 235 25.02 -26.71 -32.34
C SER A 235 24.95 -25.18 -32.48
N GLU A 236 26.09 -24.57 -32.81
CA GLU A 236 26.22 -23.11 -33.03
C GLU A 236 25.32 -22.61 -34.17
N GLU A 237 25.12 -23.43 -35.21
CA GLU A 237 24.24 -23.11 -36.35
C GLU A 237 22.78 -22.94 -35.91
N ASN A 238 22.27 -23.88 -35.13
CA ASN A 238 20.90 -23.83 -34.60
C ASN A 238 20.72 -22.69 -33.57
N ARG A 239 21.78 -22.34 -32.84
CA ARG A 239 21.79 -21.16 -31.96
C ARG A 239 21.58 -19.87 -32.75
N GLY A 240 22.29 -19.71 -33.87
CA GLY A 240 22.10 -18.56 -34.77
C GLY A 240 20.66 -18.47 -35.26
N TYR A 241 20.11 -19.59 -35.76
CA TYR A 241 18.72 -19.66 -36.19
C TYR A 241 17.73 -19.25 -35.08
N PHE A 242 17.89 -19.75 -33.86
CA PHE A 242 16.99 -19.42 -32.76
C PHE A 242 17.13 -17.94 -32.31
N SER A 243 18.37 -17.44 -32.23
CA SER A 243 18.65 -16.04 -31.90
C SER A 243 18.02 -15.07 -32.90
N ASP A 244 18.12 -15.36 -34.20
CA ASP A 244 17.55 -14.52 -35.25
C ASP A 244 16.01 -14.45 -35.17
N ASN A 245 15.34 -15.59 -34.91
CA ASN A 245 13.88 -15.62 -34.74
C ASN A 245 13.41 -14.83 -33.49
N MET A 246 14.15 -14.92 -32.37
CA MET A 246 13.83 -14.13 -31.16
C MET A 246 14.02 -12.63 -31.39
N LYS A 247 15.06 -12.23 -32.13
CA LYS A 247 15.32 -10.84 -32.52
C LYS A 247 14.25 -10.28 -33.47
N GLU A 248 13.80 -11.08 -34.44
CA GLU A 248 12.71 -10.71 -35.34
C GLU A 248 11.40 -10.46 -34.58
N TRP A 249 11.01 -11.37 -33.68
CA TRP A 249 9.83 -11.17 -32.85
C TRP A 249 9.94 -9.95 -31.94
N TRP A 250 11.10 -9.75 -31.32
CA TRP A 250 11.34 -8.56 -30.51
C TRP A 250 11.18 -7.28 -31.33
N THR A 251 11.67 -7.24 -32.57
CA THR A 251 11.54 -6.08 -33.45
C THR A 251 10.08 -5.80 -33.82
N LEU A 252 9.24 -6.84 -33.92
CA LEU A 252 7.81 -6.66 -34.15
C LEU A 252 7.07 -6.19 -32.90
N LEU A 253 7.44 -6.72 -31.73
CA LEU A 253 6.92 -6.32 -30.43
C LEU A 253 7.35 -4.90 -30.05
N ASN A 254 8.56 -4.54 -30.44
CA ASN A 254 9.26 -3.33 -30.04
C ASN A 254 10.02 -2.70 -31.23
N PRO A 255 9.30 -2.04 -32.16
CA PRO A 255 9.88 -1.55 -33.41
C PRO A 255 10.96 -0.48 -33.26
N ASP A 256 10.98 0.25 -32.14
CA ASP A 256 12.01 1.25 -31.85
C ASP A 256 13.25 0.63 -31.17
N ASN A 257 13.19 -0.66 -30.84
CA ASN A 257 14.23 -1.44 -30.18
C ASN A 257 14.71 -0.80 -28.85
N THR A 258 13.82 -0.12 -28.14
CA THR A 258 14.11 0.47 -26.83
C THR A 258 14.20 -0.58 -25.73
N THR A 259 14.76 -0.24 -24.58
CA THR A 259 14.71 -1.13 -23.42
C THR A 259 13.32 -1.05 -22.78
N MET A 260 12.67 -2.20 -22.55
CA MET A 260 11.36 -2.28 -21.91
C MET A 260 11.48 -2.86 -20.50
N ASP A 261 10.90 -2.19 -19.51
CA ASP A 261 10.56 -2.84 -18.25
C ASP A 261 9.39 -3.83 -18.45
N TRP A 262 9.04 -4.55 -17.39
CA TRP A 262 7.95 -5.53 -17.46
C TRP A 262 6.62 -4.87 -17.89
N ALA A 263 6.33 -3.67 -17.42
CA ALA A 263 5.07 -3.01 -17.69
C ALA A 263 4.97 -2.60 -19.16
N ALA A 264 6.04 -2.02 -19.73
CA ALA A 264 6.15 -1.68 -21.14
C ALA A 264 6.04 -2.92 -22.03
N PHE A 265 6.70 -4.02 -21.66
CA PHE A 265 6.60 -5.29 -22.38
C PHE A 265 5.17 -5.83 -22.40
N VAL A 266 4.50 -5.89 -21.25
CA VAL A 266 3.14 -6.44 -21.12
C VAL A 266 2.14 -5.58 -21.94
N ARG A 267 2.30 -4.25 -21.94
CA ARG A 267 1.55 -3.33 -22.81
C ARG A 267 1.78 -3.59 -24.30
N SER A 268 3.04 -3.72 -24.73
CA SER A 268 3.37 -3.99 -26.13
C SER A 268 2.77 -5.33 -26.58
N LEU A 269 2.88 -6.36 -25.74
CA LEU A 269 2.36 -7.70 -26.03
C LEU A 269 0.84 -7.68 -26.17
N TRP A 270 0.15 -6.98 -25.27
CA TRP A 270 -1.30 -6.79 -25.35
C TRP A 270 -1.73 -5.95 -26.56
N LYS A 271 -0.99 -4.90 -26.91
CA LYS A 271 -1.32 -4.09 -28.10
C LYS A 271 -1.37 -4.94 -29.37
N MET A 272 -0.52 -5.98 -29.42
CA MET A 272 -0.46 -6.90 -30.55
C MET A 272 -1.48 -8.04 -30.46
N TRP A 273 -1.73 -8.58 -29.26
CA TRP A 273 -2.56 -9.79 -29.09
C TRP A 273 -3.93 -9.56 -28.45
N GLY A 274 -4.08 -8.54 -27.61
CA GLY A 274 -5.29 -8.19 -26.85
C GLY A 274 -6.41 -7.56 -27.67
N LYS A 275 -6.21 -7.37 -28.97
CA LYS A 275 -7.31 -7.07 -29.89
C LYS A 275 -8.03 -8.38 -30.22
N SER A 276 -9.33 -8.35 -30.45
CA SER A 276 -10.15 -9.50 -30.87
C SER A 276 -9.66 -10.20 -32.15
N THR A 277 -8.62 -9.67 -32.81
CA THR A 277 -7.90 -10.34 -33.90
C THR A 277 -6.44 -9.84 -33.92
N PRO A 278 -5.44 -10.66 -33.59
CA PRO A 278 -4.03 -10.30 -33.74
C PRO A 278 -3.69 -9.98 -35.21
N SER A 279 -2.68 -9.14 -35.46
CA SER A 279 -2.27 -8.85 -36.85
C SER A 279 -1.67 -10.10 -37.51
N PRO A 280 -1.86 -10.30 -38.83
CA PRO A 280 -1.27 -11.44 -39.55
C PRO A 280 0.25 -11.53 -39.38
N ASP A 281 0.95 -10.39 -39.41
CA ASP A 281 2.41 -10.33 -39.23
C ASP A 281 2.81 -10.85 -37.84
N PHE A 282 2.03 -10.54 -36.80
CA PHE A 282 2.32 -11.00 -35.46
C PHE A 282 2.01 -12.48 -35.27
N ILE A 283 0.94 -12.99 -35.89
CA ILE A 283 0.64 -14.43 -35.92
C ILE A 283 1.82 -15.16 -36.57
N SER A 284 2.28 -14.68 -37.73
CA SER A 284 3.42 -15.25 -38.45
C SER A 284 4.70 -15.24 -37.61
N ALA A 285 4.98 -14.15 -36.90
CA ALA A 285 6.18 -14.05 -36.06
C ALA A 285 6.13 -14.92 -34.81
N ASN A 286 4.97 -15.04 -34.17
CA ASN A 286 4.82 -15.98 -33.06
C ASN A 286 4.93 -17.42 -33.54
N GLU A 287 4.34 -17.76 -34.69
CA GLU A 287 4.53 -19.09 -35.32
C GLU A 287 6.01 -19.35 -35.67
N ALA A 288 6.77 -18.32 -36.05
CA ALA A 288 8.21 -18.42 -36.29
C ALA A 288 8.98 -18.75 -35.00
N ILE A 289 8.76 -18.03 -33.89
CA ILE A 289 9.41 -18.39 -32.62
C ILE A 289 8.95 -19.75 -32.14
N TRP A 290 7.65 -20.04 -32.10
CA TRP A 290 7.16 -21.33 -31.61
C TRP A 290 7.68 -22.47 -32.47
N GLY A 291 7.85 -22.24 -33.77
CA GLY A 291 8.54 -23.13 -34.68
C GLY A 291 10.03 -23.30 -34.35
N ALA A 292 10.71 -22.24 -33.98
CA ALA A 292 12.13 -22.27 -33.59
C ALA A 292 12.32 -23.00 -32.24
N ILE A 293 11.45 -22.74 -31.24
CA ILE A 293 11.39 -23.49 -29.97
C ILE A 293 11.08 -24.96 -30.24
N PHE A 294 10.11 -25.24 -31.11
CA PHE A 294 9.77 -26.61 -31.48
C PHE A 294 10.98 -27.33 -32.08
N HIS A 295 11.64 -26.71 -33.07
CA HIS A 295 12.81 -27.29 -33.73
C HIS A 295 13.94 -27.58 -32.74
N PHE A 296 14.05 -26.74 -31.72
CA PHE A 296 15.01 -26.85 -30.66
C PHE A 296 14.72 -28.01 -29.68
N ILE A 297 13.45 -28.25 -29.36
CA ILE A 297 13.05 -29.35 -28.46
C ILE A 297 13.04 -30.71 -29.19
N ALA A 298 12.58 -30.73 -30.44
CA ALA A 298 12.20 -31.93 -31.20
C ALA A 298 13.36 -32.76 -31.78
N ASP A 299 14.57 -32.67 -31.20
CA ASP A 299 15.81 -33.42 -31.54
C ASP A 299 16.11 -33.71 -33.03
N LEU A 300 15.55 -32.92 -33.95
CA LEU A 300 15.46 -33.17 -35.40
C LEU A 300 14.55 -34.33 -35.85
N SER A 301 13.87 -35.06 -34.95
CA SER A 301 12.87 -36.07 -35.32
C SER A 301 11.61 -35.49 -35.97
N GLY A 302 11.37 -34.18 -35.80
CA GLY A 302 10.18 -33.48 -36.28
C GLY A 302 8.94 -33.68 -35.40
N TYR A 303 9.12 -34.27 -34.21
CA TYR A 303 8.12 -34.43 -33.16
C TYR A 303 8.74 -34.14 -31.80
N VAL A 304 7.95 -33.67 -30.84
CA VAL A 304 8.37 -33.57 -29.44
C VAL A 304 7.77 -34.75 -28.68
N SER A 305 8.63 -35.65 -28.19
CA SER A 305 8.25 -36.72 -27.27
C SER A 305 8.04 -36.20 -25.85
N TRP A 306 7.37 -37.00 -25.02
CA TRP A 306 7.18 -36.69 -23.61
C TRP A 306 8.50 -36.41 -22.88
N LYS A 307 9.56 -37.20 -23.14
CA LYS A 307 10.86 -37.02 -22.47
C LYS A 307 11.53 -35.70 -22.83
N GLU A 308 11.44 -35.29 -24.10
CA GLU A 308 11.99 -34.01 -24.55
C GLU A 308 11.21 -32.83 -23.96
N PHE A 309 9.88 -32.92 -23.91
CA PHE A 309 9.06 -31.89 -23.26
C PHE A 309 9.33 -31.81 -21.74
N GLN A 310 9.48 -32.94 -21.05
CA GLN A 310 9.87 -32.97 -19.64
C GLN A 310 11.23 -32.32 -19.40
N TYR A 311 12.19 -32.60 -20.28
CA TYR A 311 13.50 -31.95 -20.22
C TYR A 311 13.34 -30.45 -20.40
N TRP A 312 12.55 -30.02 -21.39
CA TRP A 312 12.29 -28.60 -21.63
C TRP A 312 11.62 -27.87 -20.48
N TRP A 313 10.67 -28.53 -19.85
CA TRP A 313 9.99 -28.02 -18.67
C TRP A 313 10.97 -27.77 -17.51
N ARG A 314 11.85 -28.74 -17.22
CA ARG A 314 12.79 -28.66 -16.08
C ARG A 314 13.87 -27.61 -16.26
N VAL A 315 14.41 -27.48 -17.46
CA VAL A 315 15.51 -26.53 -17.70
C VAL A 315 15.05 -25.07 -17.68
N ASN A 316 13.74 -24.81 -17.87
CA ASN A 316 13.13 -23.51 -17.59
C ASN A 316 12.84 -23.29 -16.08
N GLY A 317 13.25 -24.21 -15.21
CA GLY A 317 13.07 -24.11 -13.76
C GLY A 317 11.67 -24.51 -13.28
N TRP A 318 10.80 -25.01 -14.16
CA TRP A 318 9.47 -25.46 -13.80
C TRP A 318 9.55 -26.90 -13.27
N ASN A 319 9.39 -27.08 -11.96
CA ASN A 319 9.65 -28.37 -11.30
C ASN A 319 8.39 -29.23 -11.07
N ASN A 320 7.19 -28.69 -11.32
CA ASN A 320 5.96 -29.44 -11.14
C ASN A 320 5.71 -30.39 -12.32
N MET A 321 6.08 -31.66 -12.15
CA MET A 321 5.93 -32.68 -13.20
C MET A 321 4.48 -33.07 -13.48
N ILE A 322 3.56 -32.85 -12.53
CA ILE A 322 2.12 -33.12 -12.73
C ILE A 322 1.54 -32.10 -13.71
N GLU A 323 1.89 -30.82 -13.54
CA GLU A 323 1.50 -29.76 -14.48
C GLU A 323 2.13 -29.98 -15.86
N CYS A 324 3.42 -30.34 -15.91
CA CYS A 324 4.10 -30.72 -17.15
C CYS A 324 3.32 -31.79 -17.93
N GLU A 325 2.87 -32.85 -17.24
CA GLU A 325 2.14 -33.96 -17.86
C GLU A 325 0.78 -33.53 -18.41
N LYS A 326 0.08 -32.67 -17.66
CA LYS A 326 -1.20 -32.10 -18.09
C LYS A 326 -1.04 -31.27 -19.37
N VAL A 327 -0.03 -30.40 -19.43
CA VAL A 327 0.25 -29.58 -20.61
C VAL A 327 0.60 -30.47 -21.80
N PHE A 328 1.48 -31.45 -21.62
CA PHE A 328 1.87 -32.36 -22.72
C PHE A 328 0.68 -33.14 -23.27
N LYS A 329 -0.13 -33.76 -22.40
CA LYS A 329 -1.33 -34.51 -22.83
C LYS A 329 -2.33 -33.62 -23.55
N TRP A 330 -2.45 -32.37 -23.16
CA TRP A 330 -3.30 -31.42 -23.85
C TRP A 330 -2.78 -31.10 -25.27
N MET A 331 -1.48 -30.89 -25.43
CA MET A 331 -0.86 -30.69 -26.76
C MET A 331 -0.95 -31.94 -27.64
N ASP A 332 -0.73 -33.12 -27.05
CA ASP A 332 -0.84 -34.45 -27.67
C ASP A 332 -2.31 -34.87 -27.85
N SER A 333 -3.10 -34.00 -28.47
CA SER A 333 -4.55 -34.15 -28.63
C SER A 333 -4.98 -35.40 -29.40
N ASP A 334 -4.09 -36.03 -30.17
CA ASP A 334 -4.34 -37.31 -30.85
C ASP A 334 -3.82 -38.55 -30.09
N ASN A 335 -3.28 -38.34 -28.88
CA ASN A 335 -2.78 -39.36 -27.95
C ASN A 335 -1.75 -40.32 -28.55
N LYS A 336 -0.84 -39.82 -29.38
CA LYS A 336 0.23 -40.64 -29.98
C LYS A 336 1.51 -40.65 -29.15
N GLY A 337 1.56 -39.86 -28.07
CA GLY A 337 2.78 -39.64 -27.28
C GLY A 337 3.82 -38.78 -28.00
N LEU A 338 3.42 -38.10 -29.08
CA LEU A 338 4.29 -37.30 -29.94
C LEU A 338 3.56 -36.03 -30.38
N VAL A 339 4.08 -34.87 -29.99
CA VAL A 339 3.52 -33.57 -30.36
C VAL A 339 4.16 -33.11 -31.67
N SER A 340 3.35 -32.93 -32.72
CA SER A 340 3.83 -32.37 -33.99
C SER A 340 4.09 -30.86 -33.89
N ARG A 341 4.85 -30.29 -34.85
CA ARG A 341 5.09 -28.84 -34.92
C ARG A 341 3.79 -28.03 -34.88
N ARG A 342 2.79 -28.48 -35.63
CA ARG A 342 1.49 -27.81 -35.69
C ARG A 342 0.80 -27.82 -34.33
N MET A 343 0.73 -28.97 -33.67
CA MET A 343 0.12 -29.08 -32.33
C MET A 343 0.83 -28.20 -31.31
N PHE A 344 2.15 -28.13 -31.36
CA PHE A 344 2.96 -27.28 -30.48
C PHE A 344 2.70 -25.79 -30.71
N CYS A 345 2.71 -25.33 -31.96
CA CYS A 345 2.42 -23.93 -32.31
C CYS A 345 0.98 -23.55 -32.00
N ASP A 346 0.01 -24.44 -32.27
CA ASP A 346 -1.40 -24.23 -31.92
C ASP A 346 -1.52 -24.06 -30.40
N ALA A 347 -0.92 -24.95 -29.60
CA ALA A 347 -0.92 -24.84 -28.14
C ALA A 347 -0.35 -23.50 -27.64
N ALA A 348 0.79 -23.08 -28.18
CA ALA A 348 1.41 -21.80 -27.84
C ALA A 348 0.52 -20.59 -28.19
N ARG A 349 -0.19 -20.66 -29.33
CA ARG A 349 -1.16 -19.64 -29.75
C ARG A 349 -2.37 -19.59 -28.79
N TRP A 350 -2.92 -20.76 -28.45
CA TRP A 350 -4.06 -20.88 -27.54
C TRP A 350 -3.79 -20.27 -26.15
N TYR A 351 -2.56 -20.37 -25.64
CA TYR A 351 -2.15 -19.75 -24.38
C TYR A 351 -2.52 -18.27 -24.32
N PHE A 352 -2.35 -17.51 -25.40
CA PHE A 352 -2.64 -16.08 -25.42
C PHE A 352 -4.10 -15.75 -25.79
N GLU A 353 -4.80 -16.63 -26.53
CA GLU A 353 -6.20 -16.46 -26.93
C GLU A 353 -7.20 -16.66 -25.78
N ILE A 354 -6.86 -17.45 -24.76
CA ILE A 354 -7.73 -17.68 -23.60
C ILE A 354 -7.80 -16.42 -22.72
N THR A 355 -8.99 -15.93 -22.42
CA THR A 355 -9.20 -14.74 -21.57
C THR A 355 -9.71 -15.05 -20.17
N ASP A 356 -10.14 -16.29 -19.91
CA ASP A 356 -10.67 -16.75 -18.61
C ASP A 356 -9.71 -17.76 -17.95
N GLU A 357 -9.42 -17.57 -16.66
CA GLU A 357 -8.54 -18.45 -15.89
C GLU A 357 -9.13 -19.86 -15.67
N LEU A 358 -10.45 -19.98 -15.65
CA LEU A 358 -11.15 -21.26 -15.43
C LEU A 358 -11.23 -22.11 -16.70
N GLU A 359 -11.14 -21.49 -17.88
CA GLU A 359 -11.24 -22.20 -19.15
C GLU A 359 -9.91 -22.85 -19.53
N GLY A 360 -9.85 -24.18 -19.50
CA GLY A 360 -8.69 -24.94 -19.96
C GLY A 360 -7.43 -24.68 -19.11
N MET A 361 -7.49 -24.97 -17.81
CA MET A 361 -6.37 -24.76 -16.88
C MET A 361 -5.03 -25.32 -17.35
N GLU A 362 -5.02 -26.41 -18.11
CA GLU A 362 -3.79 -26.99 -18.69
C GLU A 362 -3.17 -26.08 -19.75
N ARG A 363 -4.00 -25.36 -20.51
CA ARG A 363 -3.58 -24.45 -21.58
C ARG A 363 -2.88 -23.21 -21.03
N ASN A 364 -3.24 -22.83 -19.81
CA ASN A 364 -2.71 -21.67 -19.10
C ASN A 364 -1.28 -21.88 -18.59
N LEU A 365 -0.72 -23.06 -18.80
CA LEU A 365 0.59 -23.45 -18.27
C LEU A 365 1.64 -23.68 -19.37
N TRP A 366 1.37 -23.25 -20.62
CA TRP A 366 2.31 -23.48 -21.74
C TRP A 366 3.69 -22.85 -21.48
N TRP A 367 3.74 -21.62 -20.97
CA TRP A 367 4.95 -20.95 -20.51
C TRP A 367 5.34 -21.31 -19.06
N GLY A 368 4.97 -22.50 -18.59
CA GLY A 368 5.13 -22.92 -17.21
C GLY A 368 4.02 -22.44 -16.28
N PRO A 369 4.18 -22.63 -14.96
CA PRO A 369 3.27 -22.07 -13.98
C PRO A 369 3.13 -20.58 -14.22
N LEU A 370 1.88 -20.10 -14.38
CA LEU A 370 1.63 -18.67 -14.48
C LEU A 370 2.37 -17.97 -13.35
N TYR A 371 2.97 -16.84 -13.69
CA TYR A 371 3.42 -15.88 -12.71
C TYR A 371 2.21 -15.49 -11.87
N LYS A 372 1.99 -16.23 -10.81
CA LYS A 372 1.23 -15.75 -9.69
C LYS A 372 2.21 -14.79 -9.05
N GLU A 373 1.87 -13.50 -9.11
CA GLU A 373 2.29 -12.64 -8.02
C GLU A 373 1.92 -13.44 -6.79
N VAL A 374 2.94 -13.93 -6.10
CA VAL A 374 2.74 -14.99 -5.12
C VAL A 374 1.60 -14.49 -4.24
N ASP A 375 0.49 -15.24 -4.24
CA ASP A 375 -0.71 -14.86 -3.48
C ASP A 375 -0.36 -15.12 -2.02
N MET A 376 0.51 -14.24 -1.54
CA MET A 376 0.99 -14.16 -0.20
C MET A 376 -0.18 -13.55 0.52
N PRO A 377 -0.75 -14.28 1.50
CA PRO A 377 -1.76 -13.69 2.35
C PRO A 377 -1.25 -12.32 2.81
N ASP A 378 -2.13 -11.32 2.78
CA ASP A 378 -1.75 -9.94 3.10
C ASP A 378 -0.98 -9.83 4.44
N TYR A 379 -1.38 -10.64 5.44
CA TYR A 379 -0.66 -10.74 6.71
C TYR A 379 0.81 -11.15 6.54
N TRP A 380 1.15 -12.06 5.62
CA TRP A 380 2.53 -12.48 5.35
C TRP A 380 3.35 -11.35 4.72
N VAL A 381 2.76 -10.62 3.78
CA VAL A 381 3.39 -9.45 3.16
C VAL A 381 3.75 -8.44 4.24
N ARG A 382 2.80 -8.10 5.11
CA ARG A 382 3.00 -7.17 6.24
C ARG A 382 4.07 -7.64 7.21
N LYS A 383 4.08 -8.94 7.51
CA LYS A 383 5.07 -9.61 8.36
C LYS A 383 6.48 -9.47 7.78
N MET A 384 6.65 -9.79 6.50
CA MET A 384 7.95 -9.71 5.83
C MET A 384 8.41 -8.26 5.62
N LYS A 385 7.50 -7.30 5.47
CA LYS A 385 7.84 -5.87 5.50
C LYS A 385 8.40 -5.43 6.87
N ALA A 386 7.84 -5.94 7.96
CA ALA A 386 8.38 -5.68 9.31
C ALA A 386 9.80 -6.23 9.44
N VAL A 387 10.02 -7.47 8.99
CA VAL A 387 11.37 -8.06 8.93
C VAL A 387 12.29 -7.21 8.07
N PHE A 388 11.90 -6.85 6.85
CA PHE A 388 12.70 -6.03 5.94
C PHE A 388 13.21 -4.74 6.61
N ARG A 389 12.32 -4.00 7.29
CA ARG A 389 12.69 -2.77 8.03
C ARG A 389 13.73 -3.00 9.12
N CYS A 390 13.73 -4.19 9.73
CA CYS A 390 14.73 -4.54 10.73
C CYS A 390 16.14 -4.69 10.13
N PHE A 391 16.23 -5.00 8.84
CA PHE A 391 17.50 -5.12 8.12
C PHE A 391 17.84 -3.86 7.32
N ASP A 392 16.85 -3.04 6.93
CA ASP A 392 17.03 -1.77 6.21
C ASP A 392 17.33 -0.61 7.20
N VAL A 393 18.38 -0.80 8.00
CA VAL A 393 18.76 0.10 9.10
C VAL A 393 19.17 1.49 8.62
N ASP A 394 19.65 1.61 7.38
CA ASP A 394 20.01 2.88 6.74
C ASP A 394 18.83 3.56 6.01
N LYS A 395 17.66 2.90 6.00
CA LYS A 395 16.42 3.37 5.37
C LYS A 395 16.60 3.69 3.88
N THR A 396 17.44 2.93 3.20
CA THR A 396 17.67 3.10 1.75
C THR A 396 16.55 2.50 0.91
N GLY A 397 15.70 1.65 1.51
CA GLY A 397 14.65 0.93 0.81
C GLY A 397 15.17 -0.28 0.03
N VAL A 398 16.46 -0.62 0.17
CA VAL A 398 17.09 -1.77 -0.49
C VAL A 398 18.09 -2.47 0.44
N LEU A 399 18.10 -3.80 0.44
CA LEU A 399 19.10 -4.60 1.16
C LEU A 399 20.24 -5.01 0.24
N THR A 400 21.47 -4.81 0.71
CA THR A 400 22.71 -5.27 0.05
C THR A 400 23.55 -6.07 1.05
N LYS A 401 24.50 -6.90 0.59
CA LYS A 401 25.48 -7.49 1.53
C LYS A 401 26.27 -6.43 2.27
N SER A 402 26.56 -5.30 1.63
CA SER A 402 27.25 -4.16 2.25
C SER A 402 26.46 -3.49 3.40
N SER A 403 25.14 -3.71 3.50
CA SER A 403 24.33 -3.21 4.63
C SER A 403 24.48 -4.07 5.89
N MET A 404 24.92 -5.33 5.76
CA MET A 404 25.00 -6.28 6.89
C MET A 404 25.95 -5.87 8.03
N PRO A 405 27.11 -5.24 7.78
CA PRO A 405 27.93 -4.66 8.84
C PRO A 405 27.19 -3.61 9.67
N THR A 406 26.39 -2.76 9.04
CA THR A 406 25.58 -1.73 9.75
C THR A 406 24.51 -2.39 10.62
N VAL A 407 23.81 -3.38 10.08
CA VAL A 407 22.83 -4.20 10.82
C VAL A 407 23.49 -4.90 12.01
N ALA A 408 24.63 -5.56 11.78
CA ALA A 408 25.39 -6.22 12.82
C ALA A 408 25.84 -5.23 13.90
N THR A 409 26.33 -4.06 13.53
CA THR A 409 26.78 -3.02 14.47
C THR A 409 25.64 -2.55 15.36
N LEU A 410 24.45 -2.32 14.79
CA LEU A 410 23.25 -1.99 15.56
C LEU A 410 22.93 -3.10 16.58
N TRP A 411 22.96 -4.36 16.13
CA TRP A 411 22.61 -5.54 16.93
C TRP A 411 23.65 -5.93 17.98
N SER A 412 24.88 -5.47 17.82
CA SER A 412 26.03 -5.89 18.63
C SER A 412 26.57 -4.80 19.54
N SER A 413 25.86 -3.68 19.64
CA SER A 413 26.13 -2.57 20.57
C SER A 413 26.23 -2.97 22.06
N LEU A 414 26.00 -4.25 22.39
CA LEU A 414 26.12 -4.85 23.73
C LEU A 414 27.43 -5.62 23.99
N LYS A 415 28.29 -5.92 22.99
CA LYS A 415 29.51 -6.75 23.15
C LYS A 415 30.75 -6.21 22.42
N ASP A 416 31.87 -6.93 22.58
CA ASP A 416 33.16 -6.65 21.96
C ASP A 416 33.20 -6.85 20.43
N GLU A 417 34.22 -6.26 19.79
CA GLU A 417 34.42 -6.27 18.33
C GLU A 417 34.44 -7.70 17.72
N GLN A 418 34.94 -8.69 18.46
CA GLN A 418 35.01 -10.08 18.01
C GLN A 418 33.62 -10.73 17.88
N SER A 419 32.67 -10.28 18.70
CA SER A 419 31.29 -10.73 18.66
C SER A 419 30.57 -10.20 17.40
N ASN A 420 30.89 -8.97 16.98
CA ASN A 420 30.35 -8.33 15.77
C ASN A 420 30.75 -9.12 14.52
N GLU A 421 32.01 -9.53 14.40
CA GLU A 421 32.51 -10.29 13.23
C GLU A 421 31.72 -11.59 12.99
N LYS A 422 31.32 -12.28 14.06
CA LYS A 422 30.53 -13.53 13.97
C LYS A 422 29.10 -13.28 13.52
N VAL A 423 28.49 -12.17 13.95
CA VAL A 423 27.15 -11.74 13.50
C VAL A 423 27.22 -11.34 12.02
N VAL A 424 28.20 -10.53 11.63
CA VAL A 424 28.44 -10.14 10.23
C VAL A 424 28.60 -11.38 9.34
N SER A 425 29.44 -12.34 9.75
CA SER A 425 29.64 -13.58 8.97
C SER A 425 28.36 -14.41 8.82
N SER A 426 27.48 -14.42 9.82
CA SER A 426 26.22 -15.15 9.76
C SER A 426 25.18 -14.44 8.88
N LEU A 427 25.11 -13.11 8.99
CA LEU A 427 24.29 -12.26 8.14
C LEU A 427 24.72 -12.32 6.68
N ASP A 428 26.03 -12.31 6.39
CA ASP A 428 26.56 -12.45 5.04
C ASP A 428 26.20 -13.80 4.40
N LYS A 429 26.27 -14.90 5.17
CA LYS A 429 25.80 -16.22 4.72
C LYS A 429 24.30 -16.22 4.41
N TRP A 430 23.50 -15.61 5.28
CA TRP A 430 22.06 -15.51 5.07
C TRP A 430 21.72 -14.66 3.82
N MET A 431 22.37 -13.50 3.67
CA MET A 431 22.22 -12.65 2.49
C MET A 431 22.71 -13.33 1.23
N THR A 432 23.76 -14.15 1.28
CA THR A 432 24.21 -14.93 0.11
C THR A 432 23.18 -15.96 -0.31
N LEU A 433 22.39 -16.52 0.62
CA LEU A 433 21.32 -17.47 0.28
C LEU A 433 20.05 -16.79 -0.25
N LEU A 434 19.76 -15.57 0.24
CA LEU A 434 18.65 -14.76 -0.27
C LEU A 434 18.99 -14.06 -1.59
N ASN A 435 20.25 -13.64 -1.72
CA ASN A 435 20.75 -12.78 -2.77
C ASN A 435 22.13 -13.24 -3.27
N PRO A 436 22.18 -14.38 -3.98
CA PRO A 436 23.46 -14.95 -4.43
C PRO A 436 24.23 -14.01 -5.36
N GLU A 437 23.52 -13.16 -6.11
CA GLU A 437 24.07 -12.21 -7.08
C GLU A 437 24.48 -10.86 -6.45
N ASP A 438 24.21 -10.65 -5.15
CA ASP A 438 24.47 -9.39 -4.43
C ASP A 438 23.89 -8.13 -5.12
N ARG A 439 22.73 -8.29 -5.78
CA ARG A 439 22.01 -7.15 -6.39
C ARG A 439 21.20 -6.40 -5.33
N PRO A 440 21.01 -5.07 -5.42
CA PRO A 440 20.13 -4.35 -4.48
C PRO A 440 18.74 -5.00 -4.42
N MET A 441 18.34 -5.43 -3.22
CA MET A 441 17.09 -6.16 -3.01
C MET A 441 16.03 -5.23 -2.45
N THR A 442 15.01 -4.92 -3.25
CA THR A 442 13.86 -4.14 -2.76
C THR A 442 13.06 -4.91 -1.72
N CYS A 443 12.17 -4.23 -0.99
CA CYS A 443 11.25 -4.88 -0.07
C CYS A 443 10.41 -5.96 -0.77
N GLN A 444 9.94 -5.70 -1.99
CA GLN A 444 9.17 -6.68 -2.77
C GLN A 444 10.01 -7.89 -3.18
N ASP A 445 11.28 -7.69 -3.59
CA ASP A 445 12.21 -8.79 -3.86
C ASP A 445 12.43 -9.65 -2.61
N PHE A 446 12.66 -9.01 -1.47
CA PHE A 446 12.87 -9.69 -0.19
C PHE A 446 11.69 -10.56 0.19
N ILE A 447 10.48 -9.99 0.17
CA ILE A 447 9.23 -10.71 0.49
C ILE A 447 9.07 -11.94 -0.40
N ARG A 448 9.30 -11.80 -1.72
CA ARG A 448 9.20 -12.88 -2.69
C ARG A 448 10.23 -13.98 -2.42
N VAL A 449 11.50 -13.62 -2.24
CA VAL A 449 12.57 -14.60 -1.97
C VAL A 449 12.30 -15.33 -0.66
N MET A 450 11.92 -14.60 0.39
CA MET A 450 11.55 -15.19 1.68
C MET A 450 10.41 -16.18 1.54
N TRP A 451 9.33 -15.82 0.84
CA TRP A 451 8.23 -16.74 0.59
C TRP A 451 8.69 -18.04 -0.08
N VAL A 452 9.50 -17.95 -1.14
CA VAL A 452 10.01 -19.12 -1.87
C VAL A 452 10.89 -19.99 -0.97
N LYS A 453 11.82 -19.38 -0.22
CA LYS A 453 12.76 -20.11 0.64
C LYS A 453 12.06 -20.81 1.81
N VAL A 454 11.11 -20.13 2.44
CA VAL A 454 10.38 -20.65 3.60
C VAL A 454 9.41 -21.75 3.15
N ASN A 455 8.60 -21.53 2.10
CA ASN A 455 7.63 -22.53 1.64
C ASN A 455 8.25 -23.78 1.01
N ASN A 456 9.40 -23.65 0.35
CA ASN A 456 10.11 -24.82 -0.18
C ASN A 456 10.87 -25.60 0.90
N TRP A 457 10.77 -25.19 2.17
CA TRP A 457 11.52 -25.80 3.28
C TRP A 457 13.01 -25.96 2.95
N ASP A 458 13.60 -24.93 2.33
CA ASP A 458 14.99 -24.98 1.91
C ASP A 458 15.90 -25.18 3.13
N LYS A 459 16.46 -26.40 3.27
CA LYS A 459 17.29 -26.78 4.42
C LYS A 459 18.49 -25.87 4.59
N SER A 460 19.08 -25.40 3.48
CA SER A 460 20.25 -24.52 3.52
C SER A 460 19.87 -23.15 4.09
N PHE A 461 18.72 -22.62 3.65
CA PHE A 461 18.13 -21.40 4.20
C PHE A 461 17.86 -21.55 5.70
N TRP A 462 17.11 -22.59 6.11
CA TRP A 462 16.77 -22.78 7.53
C TRP A 462 17.97 -23.02 8.44
N ASN A 463 19.03 -23.67 7.93
CA ASN A 463 20.27 -23.85 8.68
C ASN A 463 21.01 -22.52 8.86
N ALA A 464 21.18 -21.73 7.79
CA ALA A 464 21.81 -20.42 7.89
C ALA A 464 20.98 -19.44 8.73
N PHE A 465 19.65 -19.49 8.57
CA PHE A 465 18.71 -18.71 9.36
C PHE A 465 18.82 -19.04 10.84
N GLY A 466 18.85 -20.34 11.19
CA GLY A 466 19.10 -20.79 12.56
C GLY A 466 20.40 -20.23 13.13
N LEU A 467 21.49 -20.27 12.36
CA LEU A 467 22.79 -19.73 12.79
C LEU A 467 22.74 -18.22 13.08
N VAL A 468 21.99 -17.43 12.31
CA VAL A 468 21.80 -16.00 12.58
C VAL A 468 21.17 -15.79 13.95
N TRP A 469 20.06 -16.49 14.25
CA TRP A 469 19.38 -16.39 15.55
C TRP A 469 20.21 -16.92 16.70
N GLU A 470 20.97 -17.99 16.48
CA GLU A 470 21.90 -18.49 17.47
C GLU A 470 22.96 -17.45 17.85
N LYS A 471 23.49 -16.72 16.86
CA LYS A 471 24.49 -15.66 17.10
C LYS A 471 23.89 -14.40 17.70
N MET A 472 22.66 -14.06 17.35
CA MET A 472 21.94 -13.01 18.05
C MET A 472 21.68 -13.36 19.51
N PHE A 473 21.24 -14.59 19.80
CA PHE A 473 21.05 -15.05 21.19
C PHE A 473 22.35 -14.90 21.99
N GLU A 474 23.47 -15.32 21.42
CA GLU A 474 24.79 -15.15 22.04
C GLU A 474 25.14 -13.67 22.28
N GLN A 475 24.59 -12.69 21.56
CA GLN A 475 24.75 -11.27 21.88
C GLN A 475 23.87 -10.81 23.03
N MET A 476 22.61 -11.28 23.06
CA MET A 476 21.62 -10.98 24.08
C MET A 476 21.89 -11.67 25.43
N ASP A 477 22.78 -12.65 25.46
CA ASP A 477 23.25 -13.37 26.64
C ASP A 477 24.69 -12.90 27.00
N PRO A 478 24.84 -11.69 27.58
CA PRO A 478 26.15 -11.10 27.87
C PRO A 478 26.96 -11.91 28.86
N ASP A 479 26.32 -12.56 29.83
CA ASP A 479 26.96 -13.36 30.84
C ASP A 479 27.23 -14.82 30.41
N ASN A 480 26.78 -15.19 29.20
CA ASN A 480 26.92 -16.53 28.62
C ASN A 480 26.30 -17.61 29.53
N SER A 481 25.23 -17.26 30.24
CA SER A 481 24.45 -18.17 31.09
C SER A 481 23.67 -19.20 30.29
N ARG A 482 23.61 -19.04 28.95
CA ARG A 482 22.77 -19.78 27.99
C ARG A 482 21.28 -19.58 28.23
N LYS A 483 20.95 -18.50 28.94
CA LYS A 483 19.61 -18.11 29.37
C LYS A 483 19.47 -16.62 29.14
N MET A 484 18.40 -16.21 28.48
CA MET A 484 18.08 -14.80 28.30
C MET A 484 16.96 -14.43 29.25
N SER A 485 17.20 -13.44 30.09
CA SER A 485 16.20 -12.86 30.98
C SER A 485 15.29 -11.88 30.24
N ARG A 486 14.16 -11.53 30.87
CA ARG A 486 13.24 -10.48 30.40
C ARG A 486 13.95 -9.14 30.16
N VAL A 487 14.84 -8.75 31.07
CA VAL A 487 15.57 -7.47 30.99
C VAL A 487 16.51 -7.44 29.80
N GLU A 488 17.24 -8.52 29.57
CA GLU A 488 18.17 -8.65 28.43
C GLU A 488 17.43 -8.63 27.10
N PHE A 489 16.31 -9.36 26.99
CA PHE A 489 15.49 -9.35 25.80
C PHE A 489 14.90 -7.96 25.50
N ILE A 490 14.33 -7.29 26.50
CA ILE A 490 13.77 -5.93 26.35
C ILE A 490 14.85 -4.93 25.96
N SER A 491 16.01 -4.99 26.60
CA SER A 491 17.14 -4.10 26.30
C SER A 491 17.60 -4.28 24.85
N TRP A 492 17.64 -5.51 24.36
CA TRP A 492 17.95 -5.78 22.95
C TRP A 492 16.85 -5.26 22.00
N CYS A 493 15.57 -5.46 22.32
CA CYS A 493 14.48 -4.90 21.52
C CYS A 493 14.57 -3.36 21.45
N GLN A 494 14.84 -2.70 22.58
CA GLN A 494 15.00 -1.24 22.64
C GLN A 494 16.15 -0.74 21.75
N LEU A 495 17.29 -1.44 21.75
CA LEU A 495 18.43 -1.09 20.88
C LEU A 495 18.11 -1.21 19.39
N ASN A 496 17.18 -2.08 19.04
CA ASN A 496 16.68 -2.24 17.67
C ASN A 496 15.56 -1.26 17.31
N GLY A 497 15.18 -0.36 18.22
CA GLY A 497 14.05 0.53 18.06
C GLY A 497 12.69 -0.17 18.18
N TRP A 498 12.65 -1.38 18.76
CA TRP A 498 11.45 -2.18 18.97
C TRP A 498 10.91 -1.90 20.38
N PHE A 499 10.26 -0.76 20.56
CA PHE A 499 9.84 -0.24 21.88
C PHE A 499 8.53 -0.84 22.43
N TRP A 500 8.08 -1.99 21.92
CA TRP A 500 6.74 -2.49 22.19
C TRP A 500 6.74 -3.75 23.06
N GLU A 501 6.64 -3.60 24.39
CA GLU A 501 6.43 -4.75 25.29
C GLU A 501 5.13 -5.51 24.94
N GLU A 502 4.08 -4.79 24.56
CA GLU A 502 2.77 -5.34 24.17
C GLU A 502 2.78 -6.19 22.88
N ASN A 503 3.76 -5.96 22.01
CA ASN A 503 3.93 -6.72 20.77
C ASN A 503 4.86 -7.93 20.95
N MET A 504 5.44 -8.08 22.14
CA MET A 504 6.27 -9.22 22.50
C MET A 504 5.62 -10.06 23.60
N VAL A 505 4.32 -9.84 23.86
CA VAL A 505 3.55 -10.47 24.94
C VAL A 505 3.71 -11.98 24.97
N ALA A 506 3.77 -12.68 23.83
CA ALA A 506 4.08 -14.12 23.81
C ALA A 506 5.42 -14.48 24.45
N THR A 507 6.47 -13.73 24.05
CA THR A 507 7.85 -13.96 24.48
C THR A 507 8.07 -13.45 25.90
N VAL A 508 7.45 -12.32 26.25
CA VAL A 508 7.48 -11.71 27.58
C VAL A 508 6.65 -12.55 28.57
N ASN A 509 5.45 -13.01 28.22
CA ASN A 509 4.65 -13.93 29.03
C ASN A 509 5.37 -15.27 29.21
N PHE A 510 5.98 -15.81 28.16
CA PHE A 510 6.81 -17.01 28.28
C PHE A 510 7.97 -16.79 29.28
N LEU A 511 8.66 -15.66 29.17
CA LEU A 511 9.71 -15.24 30.10
C LEU A 511 9.19 -14.97 31.52
N GLU A 512 7.96 -14.51 31.68
CA GLU A 512 7.30 -14.27 32.97
C GLU A 512 6.93 -15.60 33.64
N ASP A 513 6.43 -16.57 32.88
CA ASP A 513 6.06 -17.89 33.38
C ASP A 513 7.28 -18.78 33.68
N HIS A 514 8.39 -18.62 32.94
CA HIS A 514 9.54 -19.53 32.98
C HIS A 514 10.86 -18.89 33.47
N GLY A 515 10.88 -17.57 33.66
CA GLY A 515 12.02 -16.78 34.13
C GLY A 515 13.12 -16.51 33.09
N TRP A 516 13.30 -17.39 32.09
CA TRP A 516 14.33 -17.26 31.05
C TRP A 516 14.00 -18.03 29.76
N LEU A 517 14.58 -17.58 28.64
CA LEU A 517 14.59 -18.28 27.37
C LEU A 517 15.95 -18.94 27.15
N THR A 518 15.94 -20.23 26.82
CA THR A 518 17.16 -20.90 26.34
C THR A 518 17.41 -20.56 24.86
N LYS A 519 18.67 -20.70 24.43
CA LYS A 519 19.06 -20.54 23.02
C LYS A 519 18.17 -21.33 22.06
N GLN A 520 17.85 -22.58 22.41
CA GLN A 520 17.01 -23.46 21.58
C GLN A 520 15.58 -22.93 21.48
N GLN A 521 14.98 -22.50 22.61
CA GLN A 521 13.62 -21.96 22.62
C GLN A 521 13.51 -20.67 21.81
N PHE A 522 14.51 -19.78 21.91
CA PHE A 522 14.56 -18.58 21.10
C PHE A 522 14.65 -18.90 19.60
N CYS A 523 15.53 -19.81 19.20
CA CYS A 523 15.65 -20.24 17.81
C CYS A 523 14.36 -20.91 17.29
N ASP A 524 13.69 -21.71 18.11
CA ASP A 524 12.43 -22.37 17.74
C ASP A 524 11.28 -21.36 17.62
N ALA A 525 11.22 -20.36 18.50
CA ALA A 525 10.31 -19.22 18.38
C ALA A 525 10.54 -18.44 17.07
N CYS A 526 11.79 -18.11 16.75
CA CYS A 526 12.13 -17.47 15.48
C CYS A 526 11.72 -18.35 14.29
N ARG A 527 11.96 -19.66 14.33
CA ARG A 527 11.50 -20.57 13.25
C ARG A 527 9.98 -20.59 13.14
N TRP A 528 9.29 -20.62 14.27
CA TRP A 528 7.84 -20.65 14.34
C TRP A 528 7.23 -19.37 13.76
N TYR A 529 7.84 -18.20 14.02
CA TYR A 529 7.49 -16.95 13.35
C TYR A 529 7.41 -17.14 11.83
N PHE A 530 8.43 -17.68 11.18
CA PHE A 530 8.41 -17.83 9.73
C PHE A 530 7.57 -19.01 9.23
N ASN A 531 7.25 -19.99 10.09
CA ASN A 531 6.58 -21.22 9.68
C ASN A 531 5.04 -21.19 9.81
N VAL A 532 4.47 -20.24 10.55
CA VAL A 532 3.02 -20.11 10.71
C VAL A 532 2.43 -19.36 9.51
N PHE A 533 2.08 -20.13 8.48
CA PHE A 533 1.40 -19.67 7.26
C PHE A 533 -0.14 -19.77 7.33
N GLU A 534 -0.69 -20.39 8.37
CA GLU A 534 -2.10 -20.77 8.38
C GLU A 534 -2.89 -20.23 9.59
N LYS A 535 -2.25 -19.55 10.54
CA LYS A 535 -2.96 -19.03 11.73
C LYS A 535 -3.27 -17.55 11.60
N ALA A 536 -4.41 -17.19 12.20
CA ALA A 536 -5.00 -15.87 12.20
C ALA A 536 -4.01 -14.75 12.56
N GLU A 537 -4.31 -13.54 12.08
CA GLU A 537 -3.61 -12.29 12.40
C GLU A 537 -3.37 -12.08 13.90
N GLU A 538 -4.19 -12.73 14.74
CA GLU A 538 -4.18 -12.71 16.20
C GLU A 538 -3.07 -13.57 16.85
N ASP A 539 -2.29 -14.32 16.07
CA ASP A 539 -1.19 -15.09 16.63
C ASP A 539 -0.13 -14.16 17.24
N GLU A 540 0.05 -14.27 18.55
CA GLU A 540 0.90 -13.43 19.38
C GLU A 540 2.37 -13.40 18.90
N TRP A 541 2.83 -14.44 18.19
CA TRP A 541 4.17 -14.44 17.63
C TRP A 541 4.31 -13.55 16.41
N ASN A 542 3.24 -13.21 15.67
CA ASN A 542 3.32 -12.35 14.47
C ASN A 542 3.92 -10.97 14.73
N LEU A 543 4.02 -10.59 16.00
CA LEU A 543 4.51 -9.31 16.47
C LEU A 543 6.01 -9.33 16.88
N MET A 544 6.70 -10.47 16.72
CA MET A 544 8.12 -10.65 17.10
C MET A 544 9.09 -9.63 16.43
N PHE A 545 8.79 -9.19 15.21
CA PHE A 545 9.59 -8.18 14.48
C PHE A 545 8.95 -6.80 14.51
N GLY A 546 8.13 -6.57 15.52
CA GLY A 546 7.29 -5.41 15.64
C GLY A 546 5.93 -5.58 14.95
N PRO A 547 5.07 -4.58 15.14
CA PRO A 547 3.68 -4.65 14.71
C PRO A 547 3.52 -4.59 13.18
N LEU A 548 2.54 -5.35 12.67
CA LEU A 548 2.14 -5.37 11.25
C LEU A 548 1.72 -3.96 10.76
N GLU A 549 1.80 -3.72 9.45
CA GLU A 549 1.92 -2.38 8.85
C GLU A 549 0.68 -1.49 8.96
N ASP A 550 -0.54 -2.03 9.14
CA ASP A 550 -1.76 -1.27 8.82
C ASP A 550 -2.55 -0.76 10.03
N LYS A 551 -2.11 -1.05 11.26
CA LYS A 551 -2.62 -0.30 12.41
C LYS A 551 -1.85 1.01 12.45
N VAL A 552 -2.51 2.11 12.03
CA VAL A 552 -2.01 3.49 12.14
C VAL A 552 -1.37 3.63 13.51
N LYS A 553 -0.04 3.66 13.50
CA LYS A 553 0.76 3.55 14.71
C LYS A 553 1.08 4.94 15.15
N ILE A 554 0.46 5.35 16.25
CA ILE A 554 0.90 6.49 17.03
C ILE A 554 2.38 6.25 17.35
N PRO A 555 3.33 7.08 16.85
CA PRO A 555 4.74 6.89 17.14
C PRO A 555 4.93 6.82 18.65
N PHE A 556 5.68 5.84 19.16
CA PHE A 556 5.86 5.63 20.61
C PHE A 556 6.30 6.91 21.33
N TYR A 557 7.24 7.62 20.72
CA TYR A 557 7.71 8.90 21.24
C TYR A 557 6.59 9.93 21.36
N TRP A 558 5.70 9.96 20.37
CA TRP A 558 4.52 10.80 20.40
C TRP A 558 3.51 10.34 21.47
N SER A 559 3.28 9.02 21.60
CA SER A 559 2.45 8.45 22.67
C SER A 559 2.95 8.86 24.05
N TRP A 560 4.26 8.77 24.30
CA TRP A 560 4.90 9.22 25.54
C TRP A 560 4.70 10.70 25.82
N LYS A 561 4.88 11.55 24.80
CA LYS A 561 4.65 12.99 24.94
C LYS A 561 3.21 13.30 25.36
N VAL A 562 2.24 12.63 24.75
CA VAL A 562 0.83 12.85 25.05
C VAL A 562 0.42 12.18 26.36
N THR A 563 1.06 11.08 26.74
CA THR A 563 0.94 10.47 28.08
C THR A 563 1.47 11.40 29.17
N ALA A 564 2.57 12.12 28.93
CA ALA A 564 3.05 13.13 29.86
C ALA A 564 2.02 14.25 30.05
N VAL A 565 1.37 14.71 28.96
CA VAL A 565 0.23 15.64 29.05
C VAL A 565 -0.93 15.03 29.83
N PHE A 566 -1.29 13.77 29.58
CA PHE A 566 -2.33 13.06 30.32
C PHE A 566 -2.06 13.07 31.83
N ASN A 567 -0.83 12.74 32.24
CA ASN A 567 -0.43 12.68 33.65
C ASN A 567 -0.49 14.05 34.33
N VAL A 568 -0.24 15.13 33.58
CA VAL A 568 -0.45 16.51 34.08
C VAL A 568 -1.93 16.78 34.32
N LEU A 569 -2.76 16.36 33.37
CA LEU A 569 -4.20 16.59 33.39
C LEU A 569 -4.94 15.72 34.43
N ASP A 570 -4.44 14.51 34.73
CA ASP A 570 -4.99 13.56 35.70
C ASP A 570 -4.49 13.84 37.12
N ILE A 571 -4.67 15.08 37.59
CA ILE A 571 -4.14 15.56 38.87
C ILE A 571 -4.69 14.80 40.10
N ASN A 572 -5.81 14.10 39.94
CA ASN A 572 -6.44 13.28 40.96
C ASN A 572 -6.03 11.79 40.88
N GLU A 573 -5.11 11.44 39.97
CA GLU A 573 -4.56 10.10 39.77
C GLU A 573 -5.66 9.04 39.56
N THR A 574 -6.72 9.39 38.84
CA THR A 574 -7.85 8.48 38.61
C THR A 574 -7.60 7.51 37.46
N GLY A 575 -6.58 7.75 36.65
CA GLY A 575 -6.34 7.06 35.39
C GLY A 575 -7.37 7.43 34.31
N ILE A 576 -8.19 8.46 34.55
CA ILE A 576 -9.31 8.84 33.69
C ILE A 576 -9.44 10.38 33.59
N LEU A 577 -9.38 10.91 32.38
CA LEU A 577 -9.75 12.29 32.10
C LEU A 577 -11.23 12.40 31.77
N ASN A 578 -11.97 13.08 32.64
CA ASN A 578 -13.38 13.42 32.41
C ASN A 578 -13.61 14.89 32.77
N ARG A 579 -14.87 15.35 32.69
CA ARG A 579 -15.26 16.72 33.00
C ARG A 579 -14.91 17.16 34.43
N GLU A 580 -15.01 16.25 35.39
CA GLU A 580 -14.67 16.50 36.79
C GLU A 580 -13.16 16.62 36.98
N SER A 581 -12.35 15.78 36.30
CA SER A 581 -10.89 15.89 36.30
C SER A 581 -10.43 17.26 35.74
N MET A 582 -11.05 17.73 34.65
CA MET A 582 -10.77 19.04 34.05
C MET A 582 -11.12 20.20 34.99
N LYS A 583 -12.24 20.09 35.70
CA LYS A 583 -12.61 21.08 36.71
C LYS A 583 -11.63 21.08 37.88
N ALA A 584 -11.29 19.90 38.38
CA ALA A 584 -10.37 19.73 39.51
C ALA A 584 -8.98 20.30 39.23
N ILE A 585 -8.45 20.12 38.01
CA ILE A 585 -7.14 20.68 37.65
C ILE A 585 -7.18 22.21 37.53
N VAL A 586 -8.21 22.78 36.90
CA VAL A 586 -8.36 24.24 36.82
C VAL A 586 -8.51 24.85 38.21
N GLU A 587 -9.34 24.26 39.07
CA GLU A 587 -9.51 24.72 40.45
C GLU A 587 -8.20 24.59 41.25
N SER A 588 -7.47 23.48 41.08
CA SER A 588 -6.17 23.25 41.74
C SER A 588 -5.11 24.25 41.28
N TRP A 589 -5.00 24.50 39.98
CA TRP A 589 -4.08 25.51 39.44
C TRP A 589 -4.48 26.92 39.88
N CYS A 590 -5.74 27.31 39.75
CA CYS A 590 -6.19 28.63 40.21
C CYS A 590 -5.95 28.82 41.72
N ALA A 591 -6.15 27.79 42.54
CA ALA A 591 -5.84 27.84 43.97
C ALA A 591 -4.33 27.99 44.23
N LYS A 592 -3.48 27.26 43.50
CA LYS A 592 -2.00 27.34 43.61
C LYS A 592 -1.45 28.70 43.20
N TYR A 593 -2.07 29.35 42.22
CA TYR A 593 -1.67 30.67 41.70
C TYR A 593 -2.46 31.84 42.33
N GLU A 594 -3.25 31.58 43.38
CA GLU A 594 -4.08 32.60 44.06
C GLU A 594 -5.01 33.39 43.11
N ILE A 595 -5.49 32.74 42.05
CA ILE A 595 -6.42 33.31 41.06
C ILE A 595 -7.83 33.26 41.65
N THR A 596 -8.28 34.39 42.21
CA THR A 596 -9.58 34.48 42.93
C THR A 596 -10.73 35.06 42.10
N ASP A 597 -10.54 35.31 40.81
CA ASP A 597 -11.55 36.00 39.98
C ASP A 597 -12.44 35.06 39.17
N ASN A 598 -13.34 35.66 38.38
CA ASN A 598 -14.34 34.94 37.58
C ASN A 598 -13.73 34.08 36.44
N ARG A 599 -12.41 34.11 36.20
CA ARG A 599 -11.73 33.38 35.11
C ARG A 599 -11.76 31.87 35.30
N VAL A 600 -11.87 31.36 36.54
CA VAL A 600 -11.95 29.91 36.82
C VAL A 600 -13.04 29.25 35.97
N GLY A 601 -14.23 29.87 35.90
CA GLY A 601 -15.34 29.36 35.10
C GLY A 601 -15.09 29.40 33.59
N ASP A 602 -14.35 30.39 33.09
CA ASP A 602 -13.96 30.48 31.68
C ASP A 602 -12.91 29.43 31.30
N TYR A 603 -11.95 29.18 32.19
CA TYR A 603 -10.95 28.13 32.02
C TYR A 603 -11.59 26.74 32.00
N VAL A 604 -12.47 26.42 32.96
CA VAL A 604 -13.21 25.14 32.95
C VAL A 604 -13.96 24.95 31.63
N ARG A 605 -14.72 25.95 31.17
CA ARG A 605 -15.43 25.88 29.87
C ARG A 605 -14.49 25.69 28.68
N THR A 606 -13.30 26.24 28.73
CA THR A 606 -12.31 26.10 27.64
C THR A 606 -11.72 24.70 27.59
N PHE A 607 -11.35 24.13 28.74
CA PHE A 607 -10.91 22.75 28.87
C PHE A 607 -11.99 21.77 28.41
N GLU A 608 -13.24 21.99 28.82
CA GLU A 608 -14.38 21.16 28.39
C GLU A 608 -14.57 21.17 26.86
N ARG A 609 -14.54 22.35 26.23
CA ARG A 609 -14.67 22.47 24.77
C ARG A 609 -13.55 21.76 24.03
N TRP A 610 -12.32 21.88 24.53
CA TRP A 610 -11.18 21.20 23.94
C TRP A 610 -11.32 19.67 24.06
N MET A 611 -11.70 19.15 25.23
CA MET A 611 -11.96 17.72 25.42
C MET A 611 -13.06 17.20 24.50
N THR A 612 -14.17 17.94 24.36
CA THR A 612 -15.25 17.58 23.41
C THR A 612 -14.77 17.59 21.96
N ALA A 613 -13.85 18.50 21.60
CA ALA A 613 -13.33 18.61 20.24
C ALA A 613 -12.40 17.43 19.86
N ILE A 614 -11.55 16.99 20.79
CA ILE A 614 -10.64 15.86 20.54
C ILE A 614 -11.30 14.49 20.73
N ASN A 615 -12.41 14.42 21.46
CA ASN A 615 -13.09 13.16 21.81
C ASN A 615 -14.61 13.30 21.68
N SER A 616 -15.09 13.19 20.45
CA SER A 616 -16.50 13.37 20.09
C SER A 616 -17.44 12.28 20.60
N ALA A 617 -16.91 11.15 21.10
CA ALA A 617 -17.68 9.94 21.36
C ALA A 617 -17.79 9.51 22.84
N ASN A 618 -16.89 9.94 23.73
CA ASN A 618 -16.83 9.44 25.12
C ASN A 618 -16.80 10.56 26.17
N ASP A 619 -17.50 10.40 27.28
CA ASP A 619 -17.46 11.36 28.41
C ASP A 619 -16.19 11.23 29.29
N SER A 620 -15.39 10.18 29.06
CA SER A 620 -14.19 9.87 29.83
C SER A 620 -13.12 9.19 28.96
N LEU A 621 -11.85 9.53 29.17
CA LEU A 621 -10.72 8.94 28.46
C LEU A 621 -9.72 8.31 29.44
N THR A 622 -9.35 7.05 29.20
CA THR A 622 -8.13 6.46 29.78
C THR A 622 -6.89 7.10 29.16
N SER A 623 -5.69 6.79 29.68
CA SER A 623 -4.44 7.28 29.09
C SER A 623 -4.34 6.95 27.59
N ASP A 624 -4.54 5.68 27.23
CA ASP A 624 -4.51 5.23 25.83
C ASP A 624 -5.62 5.85 24.99
N GLY A 625 -6.83 5.97 25.57
CA GLY A 625 -7.96 6.63 24.95
C GLY A 625 -7.66 8.09 24.59
N PHE A 626 -6.98 8.81 25.50
CA PHE A 626 -6.58 10.19 25.29
C PHE A 626 -5.46 10.32 24.25
N VAL A 627 -4.43 9.47 24.33
CA VAL A 627 -3.36 9.43 23.31
C VAL A 627 -3.95 9.21 21.92
N LYS A 628 -4.86 8.24 21.78
CA LYS A 628 -5.54 7.95 20.51
C LYS A 628 -6.41 9.11 20.04
N ALA A 629 -7.23 9.69 20.91
CA ALA A 629 -8.10 10.81 20.59
C ALA A 629 -7.30 12.02 20.07
N VAL A 630 -6.20 12.39 20.74
CA VAL A 630 -5.32 13.48 20.31
C VAL A 630 -4.64 13.14 18.99
N TRP A 631 -4.24 11.88 18.78
CA TRP A 631 -3.56 11.46 17.55
C TRP A 631 -4.48 11.53 16.36
N ASP A 632 -5.64 10.90 16.48
CA ASP A 632 -6.67 10.87 15.43
C ASP A 632 -7.07 12.29 15.05
N PHE A 633 -7.26 13.18 16.03
CA PHE A 633 -7.59 14.58 15.79
C PHE A 633 -6.51 15.34 15.01
N ILE A 634 -5.22 15.11 15.31
CA ILE A 634 -4.11 15.77 14.60
C ILE A 634 -3.90 15.18 13.20
N GLN A 635 -4.15 13.88 13.04
CA GLN A 635 -3.99 13.16 11.77
C GLN A 635 -5.20 13.27 10.84
N ASP A 636 -6.34 13.78 11.31
CA ASP A 636 -7.54 14.02 10.51
C ASP A 636 -7.34 15.17 9.51
N ARG A 637 -6.38 15.01 8.59
CA ARG A 637 -6.08 15.93 7.50
C ARG A 637 -7.13 15.88 6.39
N GLU A 638 -7.92 14.82 6.38
CA GLU A 638 -9.03 14.64 5.43
C GLU A 638 -10.20 15.57 5.76
N ASN A 639 -10.46 15.83 7.06
CA ASN A 639 -11.55 16.70 7.49
C ASN A 639 -11.10 18.03 8.13
N LEU A 640 -9.88 18.13 8.64
CA LEU A 640 -9.33 19.32 9.29
C LEU A 640 -8.06 19.83 8.61
N THR A 641 -8.08 21.10 8.24
CA THR A 641 -6.87 21.84 7.87
C THR A 641 -5.93 21.99 9.07
N LEU A 642 -4.63 22.15 8.83
CA LEU A 642 -3.66 22.47 9.89
C LEU A 642 -4.08 23.70 10.73
N ALA A 643 -4.72 24.69 10.10
CA ALA A 643 -5.25 25.85 10.78
C ALA A 643 -6.36 25.48 11.77
N GLN A 644 -7.31 24.62 11.39
CA GLN A 644 -8.39 24.18 12.28
C GLN A 644 -7.88 23.36 13.47
N VAL A 645 -6.86 22.51 13.25
CA VAL A 645 -6.22 21.77 14.35
C VAL A 645 -5.55 22.75 15.31
N LYS A 646 -4.77 23.73 14.79
CA LYS A 646 -4.15 24.77 15.63
C LYS A 646 -5.18 25.62 16.38
N ASP A 647 -6.28 26.00 15.72
CA ASP A 647 -7.35 26.79 16.33
C ASP A 647 -8.08 26.04 17.44
N THR A 648 -8.08 24.71 17.39
CA THR A 648 -8.67 23.88 18.46
C THR A 648 -7.78 23.82 19.70
N PHE A 649 -6.45 23.82 19.54
CA PHE A 649 -5.50 23.84 20.66
C PHE A 649 -5.17 25.26 21.16
N ALA A 650 -5.34 26.30 20.34
CA ALA A 650 -4.99 27.66 20.72
C ALA A 650 -5.69 28.18 22.01
N PRO A 651 -6.99 27.89 22.26
CA PRO A 651 -7.66 28.28 23.50
C PRO A 651 -7.06 27.62 24.74
N ILE A 652 -6.66 26.35 24.65
CA ILE A 652 -6.10 25.62 25.79
C ILE A 652 -4.71 26.18 26.14
N PHE A 653 -3.88 26.42 25.13
CA PHE A 653 -2.56 27.03 25.31
C PHE A 653 -2.65 28.46 25.88
N ARG A 654 -3.68 29.22 25.50
CA ARG A 654 -3.93 30.56 26.06
C ARG A 654 -4.35 30.49 27.53
N CYS A 655 -5.23 29.56 27.90
CA CYS A 655 -5.60 29.38 29.31
C CYS A 655 -4.39 29.04 30.17
N LEU A 656 -3.53 28.13 29.70
CA LEU A 656 -2.30 27.76 30.40
C LEU A 656 -1.33 28.94 30.52
N PHE A 657 -1.22 29.77 29.48
CA PHE A 657 -0.44 30.99 29.53
C PHE A 657 -0.93 31.91 30.65
N ASP A 658 -2.23 32.21 30.65
CA ASP A 658 -2.84 33.14 31.60
C ASP A 658 -2.81 32.58 33.05
N LEU A 659 -2.76 31.26 33.22
CA LEU A 659 -2.56 30.61 34.52
C LEU A 659 -1.13 30.74 35.04
N MET A 660 -0.14 30.78 34.14
CA MET A 660 1.28 30.82 34.48
C MET A 660 1.83 32.24 34.62
N ASP A 661 1.26 33.20 33.88
CA ASP A 661 1.55 34.64 34.00
C ASP A 661 0.90 35.21 35.26
N ASP A 662 1.52 34.92 36.41
CA ASP A 662 0.96 35.12 37.76
C ASP A 662 0.69 36.59 38.08
N ASN A 663 1.35 37.50 37.37
CA ASN A 663 1.29 38.93 37.56
C ASN A 663 0.61 39.68 36.40
N ASP A 664 0.01 38.95 35.45
CA ASP A 664 -0.73 39.49 34.30
C ASP A 664 0.11 40.48 33.47
N SER A 665 1.42 40.20 33.33
CA SER A 665 2.34 41.05 32.56
C SER A 665 2.21 40.87 31.05
N GLY A 666 1.47 39.86 30.61
CA GLY A 666 1.47 39.36 29.24
C GLY A 666 2.72 38.57 28.89
N LYS A 667 3.49 38.11 29.89
CA LYS A 667 4.80 37.45 29.73
C LYS A 667 4.99 36.38 30.79
N ILE A 668 5.40 35.18 30.38
CA ILE A 668 5.88 34.15 31.32
C ILE A 668 7.38 34.38 31.50
N THR A 669 7.84 34.51 32.73
CA THR A 669 9.27 34.55 33.08
C THR A 669 9.79 33.16 33.45
N VAL A 670 11.12 32.99 33.47
CA VAL A 670 11.74 31.75 33.97
C VAL A 670 11.29 31.39 35.39
N ARG A 671 11.00 32.40 36.23
CA ARG A 671 10.52 32.19 37.60
C ARG A 671 9.12 31.58 37.60
N GLU A 672 8.21 32.09 36.79
CA GLU A 672 6.85 31.57 36.65
C GLU A 672 6.86 30.15 36.06
N TYR A 673 7.69 29.91 35.04
CA TYR A 673 7.86 28.58 34.46
C TYR A 673 8.42 27.56 35.46
N VAL A 674 9.44 27.93 36.24
CA VAL A 674 9.96 27.08 37.34
C VAL A 674 8.89 26.82 38.40
N THR A 675 8.03 27.79 38.67
CA THR A 675 6.93 27.66 39.64
C THR A 675 5.89 26.67 39.12
N PHE A 676 5.50 26.76 37.84
CA PHE A 676 4.67 25.76 37.17
C PHE A 676 5.28 24.37 37.23
N TRP A 677 6.58 24.26 36.96
CA TRP A 677 7.30 23.00 37.01
C TRP A 677 7.26 22.36 38.40
N ARG A 678 7.45 23.17 39.46
CA ARG A 678 7.36 22.73 40.86
C ARG A 678 5.95 22.33 41.27
N HIS A 679 4.94 23.04 40.79
CA HIS A 679 3.54 22.77 41.13
C HIS A 679 3.02 21.44 40.56
N ASN A 680 3.67 20.89 39.54
CA ASN A 680 3.38 19.58 38.98
C ASN A 680 4.30 18.47 39.55
N ASP A 681 5.02 18.74 40.65
CA ASP A 681 5.92 17.80 41.35
C ASP A 681 7.00 17.15 40.48
N TRP A 682 7.31 17.77 39.34
CA TRP A 682 8.34 17.29 38.44
C TRP A 682 9.74 17.56 39.01
N LYS A 683 10.52 16.50 39.19
CA LYS A 683 11.89 16.58 39.71
C LYS A 683 12.88 16.98 38.62
N GLY A 684 13.85 17.82 38.95
CA GLY A 684 14.96 18.21 38.07
C GLY A 684 15.02 19.70 37.78
N ALA A 685 15.49 20.51 38.74
CA ALA A 685 15.63 21.95 38.56
C ALA A 685 16.60 22.34 37.42
N ASP A 686 17.58 21.49 37.12
CA ASP A 686 18.52 21.71 36.01
C ASP A 686 17.88 21.41 34.65
N LEU A 687 17.03 20.38 34.57
CA LEU A 687 16.20 20.09 33.40
C LEU A 687 15.23 21.25 33.12
N CYS A 688 14.70 21.84 34.19
CA CYS A 688 13.83 23.02 34.08
C CYS A 688 14.50 24.20 33.38
N LYS A 689 15.77 24.46 33.73
CA LYS A 689 16.54 25.53 33.13
C LYS A 689 16.99 25.21 31.70
N SER A 690 17.27 23.94 31.36
CA SER A 690 17.63 23.57 29.99
C SER A 690 16.45 23.73 29.04
N THR A 691 15.27 23.25 29.45
CA THR A 691 14.03 23.45 28.69
C THR A 691 13.69 24.92 28.55
N TRP A 692 13.82 25.74 29.59
CA TRP A 692 13.60 27.19 29.47
C TRP A 692 14.43 27.82 28.36
N LYS A 693 15.74 27.51 28.30
CA LYS A 693 16.63 28.03 27.24
C LYS A 693 16.20 27.65 25.83
N CYS A 694 15.52 26.51 25.66
CA CYS A 694 14.99 26.10 24.36
C CYS A 694 13.66 26.76 24.02
N LEU A 695 12.87 27.14 25.02
CA LEU A 695 11.62 27.87 24.81
C LEU A 695 11.88 29.35 24.52
N ASP A 696 12.80 29.95 25.28
CA ASP A 696 13.25 31.35 25.22
C ASP A 696 14.40 31.49 24.21
N ALA A 697 14.13 31.12 22.96
CA ALA A 697 15.15 30.96 21.91
C ALA A 697 15.84 32.29 21.53
N ASP A 698 15.23 33.44 21.85
CA ASP A 698 15.78 34.77 21.62
C ASP A 698 16.45 35.39 22.87
N ASP A 699 16.53 34.63 23.98
CA ASP A 699 17.22 34.99 25.23
C ASP A 699 16.73 36.32 25.84
N GLN A 700 15.44 36.63 25.67
CA GLN A 700 14.86 37.86 26.22
C GLN A 700 14.45 37.72 27.70
N GLY A 701 14.50 36.49 28.23
CA GLY A 701 14.22 36.16 29.63
C GLY A 701 12.74 35.96 29.94
N TRP A 702 11.88 35.96 28.92
CA TRP A 702 10.44 35.77 29.03
C TRP A 702 9.84 35.24 27.72
N LEU A 703 8.65 34.63 27.79
CA LEU A 703 7.87 34.18 26.63
C LEU A 703 6.59 35.02 26.52
N ASP A 704 6.32 35.63 25.38
CA ASP A 704 4.98 36.17 25.12
C ASP A 704 3.99 35.05 24.77
N ARG A 705 2.72 35.43 24.67
CA ARG A 705 1.62 34.52 24.33
C ARG A 705 1.83 33.83 22.98
N LYS A 706 2.46 34.47 22.00
CA LYS A 706 2.67 33.91 20.66
C LYS A 706 3.78 32.87 20.69
N GLU A 707 4.89 33.15 21.36
CA GLU A 707 6.00 32.22 21.55
C GLU A 707 5.57 30.99 22.36
N TRP A 708 4.79 31.20 23.41
CA TRP A 708 4.22 30.10 24.20
C TRP A 708 3.34 29.18 23.35
N GLN A 709 2.40 29.75 22.58
CA GLN A 709 1.51 28.97 21.71
C GLN A 709 2.29 28.23 20.62
N TYR A 710 3.32 28.86 20.05
CA TYR A 710 4.18 28.24 19.06
C TYR A 710 4.94 27.04 19.64
N ASN A 711 5.59 27.20 20.80
CA ASN A 711 6.32 26.13 21.47
C ASN A 711 5.40 24.99 21.93
N ALA A 712 4.22 25.32 22.47
CA ALA A 712 3.22 24.34 22.88
C ALA A 712 2.70 23.52 21.69
N TRP A 713 2.53 24.15 20.52
CA TRP A 713 2.16 23.46 19.29
C TRP A 713 3.30 22.60 18.74
N LEU A 714 4.53 23.13 18.72
CA LEU A 714 5.71 22.44 18.24
C LEU A 714 5.93 21.12 18.99
N TYR A 715 5.62 21.08 20.28
CA TYR A 715 5.60 19.86 21.08
C TYR A 715 4.74 18.74 20.47
N PHE A 716 3.58 19.04 19.89
CA PHE A 716 2.71 18.03 19.25
C PHE A 716 3.12 17.71 17.80
N GLU A 717 3.75 18.66 17.10
CA GLU A 717 4.14 18.53 15.68
C GLU A 717 5.40 17.67 15.45
N VAL A 718 6.33 17.64 16.41
CA VAL A 718 7.58 16.86 16.27
C VAL A 718 7.29 15.36 16.40
N LEU A 719 7.23 14.64 15.28
CA LEU A 719 6.94 13.19 15.26
C LEU A 719 8.13 12.32 15.67
N ASP A 720 9.37 12.81 15.48
CA ASP A 720 10.59 12.01 15.64
C ASP A 720 11.41 12.36 16.89
N GLN A 721 12.11 11.34 17.40
CA GLN A 721 13.16 11.46 18.39
C GLN A 721 14.40 12.15 17.78
N VAL A 722 14.41 13.48 17.70
CA VAL A 722 15.71 14.16 17.86
C VAL A 722 16.00 14.13 19.35
N ILE A 723 16.58 13.01 19.81
CA ILE A 723 17.03 12.84 21.19
C ILE A 723 17.95 14.02 21.53
N GLY A 724 17.53 14.87 22.46
CA GLY A 724 18.34 16.00 22.97
C GLY A 724 17.90 17.40 22.56
N THR A 725 16.79 17.62 21.86
CA THR A 725 16.19 18.96 21.81
C THR A 725 15.33 19.18 23.06
N ASP A 726 15.71 20.12 23.94
CA ASP A 726 14.99 20.34 25.21
C ASP A 726 13.52 20.80 25.02
N GLN A 727 13.10 21.11 23.78
CA GLN A 727 11.72 21.42 23.37
C GLN A 727 10.73 20.25 23.64
N ASN A 728 11.27 19.04 23.74
CA ASN A 728 10.54 17.81 24.04
C ASN A 728 10.06 17.67 25.48
N LEU A 729 10.38 18.65 26.33
CA LEU A 729 10.10 18.65 27.76
C LEU A 729 9.17 19.80 28.15
N PHE A 730 8.46 20.39 27.18
CA PHE A 730 7.52 21.49 27.39
C PHE A 730 6.53 21.17 28.51
N TRP A 731 6.00 19.95 28.51
CA TRP A 731 5.08 19.39 29.50
C TRP A 731 5.79 18.56 30.58
N GLY A 732 6.99 18.98 30.97
CA GLY A 732 7.79 18.31 32.00
C GLY A 732 8.59 17.12 31.47
N PRO A 733 9.27 16.40 32.38
CA PRO A 733 10.01 15.19 32.01
C PRO A 733 9.07 14.13 31.48
N LEU A 734 9.37 13.58 30.29
CA LEU A 734 8.77 12.34 29.81
C LEU A 734 9.00 11.28 30.90
N THR A 735 7.93 10.82 31.53
CA THR A 735 7.97 10.25 32.88
C THR A 735 8.96 9.08 33.05
N ASN A 736 9.84 9.23 34.05
CA ASN A 736 10.78 8.23 34.55
C ASN A 736 10.09 7.18 35.44
N GLN A 737 9.59 6.08 34.87
CA GLN A 737 9.40 4.85 35.66
C GLN A 737 10.43 3.75 35.35
N LEU A 738 11.21 3.84 34.26
CA LEU A 738 12.15 2.77 33.87
C LEU A 738 13.64 3.05 34.17
N PHE A 739 14.01 4.24 34.65
CA PHE A 739 15.38 4.57 35.07
C PHE A 739 15.59 4.53 36.60
N LYS A 740 14.70 3.88 37.35
CA LYS A 740 14.86 3.63 38.79
C LYS A 740 15.20 2.19 39.08
#